data_AF-A0A7W1D6F8-F1
#
_entry.id   AF-A0A7W1D6F8-F1
#
_cell.length_a   1.000
_cell.length_b   1.000
_cell.length_c   1.000
_cell.angle_alpha   90.00
_cell.angle_beta   90.00
_cell.angle_gamma   90.00
#
_symmetry.space_group_name_H-M   'P 1'
#
loop_
_entity.id
_entity.type
_entity.pdbx_description
1 polymer ?
#
loop_
_entity_poly.entity_id
_entity_poly.type
_entity_poly.pdbx_seq_one_letter_code
_entity_poly.pdbx_strand_id
1 'polypeptide(L)'
;MPKRYICLLVLALLLSAACEYPQSTDGGAAAGTSRDKTGAAGAGGSASDPRSPGSPSCPADTAPSVATGTLDVTSPGASTTQVVVDANRPQGPISELIYGANHRYPYNGFNMWDSRKGEPFPLFVRRFQYAGLSAVRYPGGRTANNYHWRRAIGPVEGRQGHVDSAFGRQTIHSEPLSSEFGPDEFGRFLDVTGAEGNVVVNFPTGTALEAANWVEYMNAPAGSNPNGGVAWAQRRADNGHPEPYGVKYWEIGNELGGEKTFWLGPEATDEDRASSYIFGGQTRFVRQSVVTFTDYSSTGSVSTGKPSQNFYVRFPPALSGSTTVYVKGKRWNLVRNLSSSGRERVYSIDAANGKIRFGDGDHGLIPPKGAHITITYVSGPHDGFNDFYREMKSVDPSIEIGSGLNSPFFMSMMGQTHPYDFLVAHSYSFFTSTPPNKDGLHDLMMGLTEDQASKVAGAKSVISDYAGDRRAEDIDIVVSEWAMATGLNIGLGRIDAPLHYTQSLDGALYAALMLRHWIKLDIPLAEKHALIDINPGSPPPGYDKPRTAYQAVIGPAPCYVLSAPALAFRMYSTLLGSEEVTSSVIGNPGRQTFLGESLEALVTIATTDDAGDLSLLVINQDRASDVRAAIRTEGFDEERNATAWTLNGPGYLAYNSVRKPNEVAIEETALTSVREGFRYKFPAHSVTVIKLRQDAAQ
;
A
#
# COMPACT_ATOMS: atom_id res chain seq x y z
N MET A 1 3.82 16.82 46.59
CA MET A 1 3.86 15.37 46.88
C MET A 1 2.92 14.66 45.93
N PRO A 2 3.41 13.71 45.11
CA PRO A 2 2.64 13.06 44.06
C PRO A 2 1.87 11.85 44.62
N LYS A 3 0.64 11.65 44.16
CA LYS A 3 -0.10 10.40 44.41
C LYS A 3 0.24 9.40 43.31
N ARG A 4 0.86 8.31 43.75
CA ARG A 4 1.29 7.15 42.96
C ARG A 4 0.09 6.48 42.28
N TYR A 5 0.16 6.31 40.97
CA TYR A 5 -0.66 5.33 40.24
C TYR A 5 0.06 3.98 40.32
N ILE A 6 -0.62 2.98 40.89
CA ILE A 6 -0.18 1.59 40.90
C ILE A 6 -0.69 0.95 39.60
N CYS A 7 0.24 0.47 38.79
CA CYS A 7 0.00 -0.42 37.66
C CYS A 7 -0.79 -1.65 38.12
N LEU A 8 -1.89 -1.95 37.44
CA LEU A 8 -2.50 -3.27 37.42
C LEU A 8 -2.62 -3.70 35.97
N LEU A 9 -1.63 -4.49 35.54
CA LEU A 9 -1.69 -5.36 34.37
C LEU A 9 -2.92 -6.28 34.49
N VAL A 10 -3.91 -6.13 33.62
CA VAL A 10 -4.79 -7.22 33.16
C VAL A 10 -5.23 -6.96 31.73
N LEU A 11 -4.69 -7.76 30.80
CA LEU A 11 -5.32 -8.33 29.60
C LEU A 11 -6.58 -7.60 29.05
N ALA A 12 -6.39 -6.76 28.04
CA ALA A 12 -7.47 -6.30 27.16
C ALA A 12 -6.93 -5.96 25.75
N LEU A 13 -6.43 -6.97 25.04
CA LEU A 13 -6.14 -6.89 23.60
C LEU A 13 -6.39 -8.28 22.99
N LEU A 14 -7.67 -8.63 22.87
CA LEU A 14 -8.15 -9.80 22.13
C LEU A 14 -9.47 -9.41 21.48
N LEU A 15 -9.43 -9.04 20.20
CA LEU A 15 -10.55 -9.16 19.25
C LEU A 15 -10.01 -8.95 17.82
N SER A 16 -9.09 -9.81 17.40
CA SER A 16 -9.05 -10.25 16.01
C SER A 16 -10.23 -11.21 15.84
N ALA A 17 -11.38 -10.69 15.40
CA ALA A 17 -12.55 -11.51 15.15
C ALA A 17 -12.28 -12.42 13.94
N ALA A 18 -11.99 -13.69 14.24
CA ALA A 18 -12.17 -14.80 13.32
C ALA A 18 -13.68 -14.94 13.04
N CYS A 19 -14.11 -14.62 11.81
CA CYS A 19 -15.41 -15.11 11.34
C CYS A 19 -15.23 -16.55 10.86
N GLU A 20 -15.52 -17.50 11.74
CA GLU A 20 -15.77 -18.89 11.36
C GLU A 20 -17.01 -18.96 10.46
N TYR A 21 -16.87 -19.62 9.31
CA TYR A 21 -17.99 -19.99 8.44
C TYR A 21 -18.67 -21.23 9.02
N PRO A 22 -19.99 -21.22 9.29
CA PRO A 22 -20.71 -22.47 9.52
C PRO A 22 -20.85 -23.22 8.19
N GLN A 23 -20.31 -24.45 8.16
CA GLN A 23 -20.60 -25.42 7.11
C GLN A 23 -22.09 -25.75 7.14
N SER A 24 -22.83 -25.39 6.08
CA SER A 24 -24.16 -25.94 5.86
C SER A 24 -24.04 -27.30 5.17
N THR A 25 -24.16 -28.37 5.94
CA THR A 25 -24.67 -29.64 5.47
C THR A 25 -26.18 -29.53 5.31
N ASP A 26 -26.71 -29.72 4.11
CA ASP A 26 -27.86 -30.61 3.90
C ASP A 26 -28.15 -30.77 2.41
N GLY A 27 -28.62 -31.98 2.09
CA GLY A 27 -28.76 -32.51 0.75
C GLY A 27 -30.14 -32.32 0.14
N GLY A 28 -30.16 -32.44 -1.20
CA GLY A 28 -31.22 -33.13 -1.93
C GLY A 28 -32.32 -32.26 -2.54
N ALA A 29 -32.30 -32.12 -3.87
CA ALA A 29 -33.25 -32.80 -4.76
C ALA A 29 -33.06 -32.35 -6.22
N ALA A 30 -33.31 -33.28 -7.13
CA ALA A 30 -33.01 -33.26 -8.55
C ALA A 30 -34.16 -32.74 -9.43
N ALA A 31 -33.82 -32.24 -10.63
CA ALA A 31 -34.47 -32.47 -11.95
C ALA A 31 -33.77 -31.56 -12.97
N GLY A 32 -33.04 -32.06 -13.98
CA GLY A 32 -33.56 -32.51 -15.29
C GLY A 32 -33.60 -31.31 -16.27
N THR A 33 -33.10 -31.30 -17.50
CA THR A 33 -32.69 -32.34 -18.47
C THR A 33 -31.89 -31.69 -19.63
N SER A 34 -30.96 -32.47 -20.20
CA SER A 34 -30.41 -32.55 -21.57
C SER A 34 -30.77 -31.48 -22.63
N ARG A 35 -29.83 -30.98 -23.44
CA ARG A 35 -29.35 -31.48 -24.77
C ARG A 35 -28.59 -30.30 -25.42
N ASP A 36 -27.71 -30.37 -26.41
CA ASP A 36 -26.98 -31.39 -27.14
C ASP A 36 -25.86 -30.65 -27.87
N LYS A 37 -24.76 -31.35 -28.16
CA LYS A 37 -23.69 -30.89 -29.06
C LYS A 37 -23.95 -31.36 -30.49
N THR A 38 -23.93 -30.45 -31.45
CA THR A 38 -23.49 -30.58 -32.86
C THR A 38 -23.39 -29.14 -33.40
N GLY A 39 -22.53 -28.68 -34.30
CA GLY A 39 -21.53 -29.26 -35.18
C GLY A 39 -21.38 -28.30 -36.39
N ALA A 40 -20.17 -28.23 -36.95
CA ALA A 40 -19.81 -27.71 -38.29
C ALA A 40 -19.46 -26.22 -38.49
N ALA A 41 -18.38 -26.06 -39.24
CA ALA A 41 -17.74 -24.85 -39.72
C ALA A 41 -18.37 -24.30 -41.01
N GLY A 42 -18.19 -23.00 -41.26
CA GLY A 42 -18.49 -22.34 -42.53
C GLY A 42 -17.79 -20.98 -42.59
N ALA A 43 -17.03 -20.75 -43.66
CA ALA A 43 -16.19 -19.58 -43.89
C ALA A 43 -16.94 -18.41 -44.55
N GLY A 44 -16.42 -17.19 -44.34
CA GLY A 44 -16.47 -16.08 -45.31
C GLY A 44 -17.67 -15.13 -45.22
N GLY A 45 -17.39 -13.87 -44.84
CA GLY A 45 -18.33 -12.76 -45.01
C GLY A 45 -17.95 -11.54 -44.17
N SER A 46 -17.29 -10.56 -44.77
CA SER A 46 -17.10 -9.24 -44.18
C SER A 46 -18.46 -8.56 -44.03
N ALA A 47 -18.91 -8.38 -42.80
CA ALA A 47 -20.01 -7.50 -42.46
C ALA A 47 -19.51 -6.52 -41.39
N SER A 48 -19.45 -5.25 -41.78
CA SER A 48 -19.30 -4.11 -40.87
C SER A 48 -20.41 -4.19 -39.81
N ASP A 49 -20.03 -4.44 -38.56
CA ASP A 49 -20.96 -4.49 -37.43
C ASP A 49 -21.36 -3.06 -37.02
N PRO A 50 -22.65 -2.67 -37.14
CA PRO A 50 -23.11 -1.38 -36.67
C PRO A 50 -23.52 -1.49 -35.20
N ARG A 51 -22.88 -0.66 -34.37
CA ARG A 51 -23.18 -0.33 -32.95
C ARG A 51 -22.53 -1.23 -31.90
N SER A 52 -21.22 -1.11 -31.77
CA SER A 52 -20.63 -1.04 -30.43
C SER A 52 -21.03 0.30 -29.78
N PRO A 53 -21.54 0.35 -28.54
CA PRO A 53 -21.66 1.61 -27.83
C PRO A 53 -20.25 2.18 -27.71
N GLY A 54 -20.01 3.35 -28.32
CA GLY A 54 -18.69 3.95 -28.36
C GLY A 54 -18.10 4.06 -26.95
N SER A 55 -16.88 3.54 -26.77
CA SER A 55 -16.10 3.83 -25.57
C SER A 55 -16.06 5.36 -25.40
N PRO A 56 -16.35 5.90 -24.20
CA PRO A 56 -16.27 7.34 -24.00
C PRO A 56 -14.87 7.81 -24.40
N SER A 57 -14.78 8.77 -25.33
CA SER A 57 -13.52 9.44 -25.61
C SER A 57 -13.02 10.10 -24.32
N CYS A 58 -11.72 10.03 -24.05
CA CYS A 58 -11.17 10.74 -22.90
C CYS A 58 -11.53 12.23 -22.99
N PRO A 59 -11.82 12.89 -21.85
CA PRO A 59 -11.97 14.32 -21.83
C PRO A 59 -10.68 14.96 -22.37
N ALA A 60 -10.81 16.16 -22.95
CA ALA A 60 -9.64 16.94 -23.33
C ALA A 60 -8.69 17.05 -22.13
N ASP A 61 -7.40 16.91 -22.38
CA ASP A 61 -6.39 17.03 -21.34
C ASP A 61 -6.19 18.50 -20.94
N THR A 62 -7.20 19.04 -20.27
CA THR A 62 -7.12 20.31 -19.57
C THR A 62 -6.84 20.03 -18.10
N ALA A 63 -6.09 20.90 -17.46
CA ALA A 63 -6.08 20.95 -15.99
C ALA A 63 -7.54 21.04 -15.52
N PRO A 64 -7.93 20.38 -14.40
CA PRO A 64 -9.24 20.55 -13.82
C PRO A 64 -9.55 22.05 -13.70
N SER A 65 -10.72 22.47 -14.17
CA SER A 65 -11.09 23.89 -14.18
C SER A 65 -11.22 24.38 -12.74
N VAL A 66 -10.41 25.35 -12.36
CA VAL A 66 -10.60 26.11 -11.13
C VAL A 66 -11.63 27.20 -11.45
N ALA A 67 -12.82 27.11 -10.85
CA ALA A 67 -13.79 28.19 -10.94
C ALA A 67 -13.28 29.37 -10.10
N THR A 68 -13.32 30.58 -10.64
CA THR A 68 -12.86 31.79 -9.94
C THR A 68 -14.03 32.69 -9.54
N GLY A 69 -14.07 33.13 -8.29
CA GLY A 69 -15.04 34.09 -7.78
C GLY A 69 -14.43 35.17 -6.88
N THR A 70 -15.24 36.15 -6.49
CA THR A 70 -14.88 37.16 -5.47
C THR A 70 -15.96 37.19 -4.41
N LEU A 71 -15.56 37.16 -3.13
CA LEU A 71 -16.46 37.21 -1.98
C LEU A 71 -16.05 38.35 -1.04
N ASP A 72 -16.98 39.25 -0.75
CA ASP A 72 -16.80 40.28 0.28
C ASP A 72 -17.14 39.70 1.67
N VAL A 73 -16.20 39.80 2.59
CA VAL A 73 -16.26 39.14 3.89
C VAL A 73 -16.58 40.17 4.97
N THR A 74 -17.87 40.33 5.29
CA THR A 74 -18.36 41.42 6.16
C THR A 74 -17.99 41.27 7.66
N SER A 75 -18.01 42.41 8.35
CA SER A 75 -17.58 42.76 9.72
C SER A 75 -18.00 41.83 10.89
N PRO A 76 -17.24 41.85 12.02
CA PRO A 76 -17.40 40.94 13.14
C PRO A 76 -18.73 41.15 13.85
N GLY A 77 -19.47 40.07 14.04
CA GLY A 77 -20.55 40.01 15.03
C GLY A 77 -20.58 38.60 15.62
N ALA A 78 -21.44 38.37 16.60
CA ALA A 78 -21.48 37.07 17.29
C ALA A 78 -21.72 35.92 16.29
N SER A 79 -20.74 35.02 16.19
CA SER A 79 -20.92 33.64 15.75
C SER A 79 -20.64 32.77 16.96
N THR A 80 -21.45 31.75 17.20
CA THR A 80 -21.18 30.78 18.27
C THR A 80 -19.95 29.93 17.95
N THR A 81 -19.64 29.75 16.66
CA THR A 81 -18.49 28.98 16.20
C THR A 81 -17.35 29.91 15.78
N GLN A 82 -16.14 29.62 16.26
CA GLN A 82 -14.91 30.37 15.93
C GLN A 82 -13.80 29.40 15.55
N VAL A 83 -13.04 29.71 14.49
CA VAL A 83 -11.78 29.05 14.18
C VAL A 83 -10.67 29.98 14.66
N VAL A 84 -9.82 29.49 15.55
CA VAL A 84 -8.71 30.26 16.13
C VAL A 84 -7.41 29.67 15.65
N VAL A 85 -6.54 30.54 15.12
CA VAL A 85 -5.18 30.22 14.71
C VAL A 85 -4.23 31.10 15.51
N ASP A 86 -3.21 30.49 16.10
CA ASP A 86 -2.09 31.17 16.74
C ASP A 86 -0.84 30.90 15.92
N ALA A 87 -0.50 31.85 15.04
CA ALA A 87 0.63 31.73 14.13
C ALA A 87 1.99 31.92 14.84
N ASN A 88 1.99 32.40 16.08
CA ASN A 88 3.20 32.55 16.88
C ASN A 88 3.56 31.28 17.67
N ARG A 89 2.76 30.22 17.54
CA ARG A 89 2.93 28.95 18.24
C ARG A 89 3.19 27.80 17.27
N PRO A 90 4.43 27.66 16.76
CA PRO A 90 4.82 26.56 15.88
C PRO A 90 4.65 25.21 16.58
N GLN A 91 4.38 24.18 15.79
CA GLN A 91 4.19 22.79 16.23
C GLN A 91 5.24 21.85 15.62
N GLY A 92 5.89 22.24 14.52
CA GLY A 92 6.94 21.46 13.87
C GLY A 92 6.81 21.47 12.33
N PRO A 93 7.87 21.03 11.65
CA PRO A 93 7.88 20.94 10.20
C PRO A 93 6.96 19.83 9.70
N ILE A 94 6.52 19.95 8.46
CA ILE A 94 5.69 18.96 7.78
C ILE A 94 6.53 18.21 6.75
N SER A 95 6.61 16.89 6.87
CA SER A 95 7.26 16.07 5.84
C SER A 95 6.45 16.09 4.54
N GLU A 96 7.10 16.41 3.42
CA GLU A 96 6.49 16.31 2.10
C GLU A 96 6.19 14.85 1.71
N LEU A 97 6.86 13.85 2.31
CA LEU A 97 6.72 12.44 1.94
C LEU A 97 5.45 11.78 2.51
N ILE A 98 4.63 12.50 3.26
CA ILE A 98 3.30 12.03 3.68
C ILE A 98 2.28 12.05 2.53
N TYR A 99 2.62 12.71 1.42
CA TYR A 99 1.83 12.72 0.18
C TYR A 99 2.22 11.55 -0.74
N GLY A 100 2.58 10.41 -0.16
CA GLY A 100 2.99 9.22 -0.88
C GLY A 100 1.85 8.32 -1.34
N ALA A 101 2.16 7.39 -2.24
CA ALA A 101 1.23 6.38 -2.75
C ALA A 101 1.82 4.97 -2.70
N ASN A 102 1.09 4.04 -2.07
CA ASN A 102 1.42 2.63 -2.10
C ASN A 102 0.84 1.99 -3.37
N HIS A 103 1.63 1.15 -4.05
CA HIS A 103 1.15 0.53 -5.28
C HIS A 103 1.73 -0.86 -5.57
N ARG A 104 1.09 -1.60 -6.48
CA ARG A 104 1.57 -2.89 -7.01
C ARG A 104 1.79 -2.74 -8.51
N TYR A 105 2.83 -3.37 -9.05
CA TYR A 105 3.29 -3.07 -10.42
C TYR A 105 3.13 -4.16 -11.50
N PRO A 106 2.20 -5.14 -11.43
CA PRO A 106 2.01 -6.05 -12.56
C PRO A 106 1.33 -5.33 -13.75
N TYR A 107 1.32 -5.96 -14.92
CA TYR A 107 0.67 -5.45 -16.13
C TYR A 107 1.13 -4.03 -16.51
N ASN A 108 2.44 -3.84 -16.67
CA ASN A 108 3.06 -2.54 -16.97
C ASN A 108 2.70 -1.46 -15.93
N GLY A 109 2.77 -1.79 -14.63
CA GLY A 109 2.35 -0.88 -13.55
C GLY A 109 0.87 -0.49 -13.66
N PHE A 110 0.00 -1.47 -13.91
CA PHE A 110 -1.43 -1.26 -14.20
C PHE A 110 -1.68 -0.23 -15.32
N ASN A 111 -0.91 -0.36 -16.40
CA ASN A 111 -0.92 0.55 -17.55
C ASN A 111 -0.54 1.99 -17.23
N MET A 112 0.27 2.23 -16.20
CA MET A 112 0.95 3.52 -16.03
C MET A 112 2.21 3.62 -16.90
N TRP A 113 2.75 2.48 -17.35
CA TRP A 113 3.99 2.38 -18.13
C TRP A 113 3.75 2.04 -19.60
N ASP A 114 4.36 2.79 -20.53
CA ASP A 114 4.40 2.46 -21.96
C ASP A 114 5.65 1.65 -22.27
N SER A 115 5.54 0.32 -22.20
CA SER A 115 6.66 -0.60 -22.44
C SER A 115 7.27 -0.50 -23.84
N ARG A 116 6.55 0.05 -24.82
CA ARG A 116 7.09 0.27 -26.18
C ARG A 116 8.09 1.40 -26.23
N LYS A 117 7.97 2.36 -25.31
CA LYS A 117 8.83 3.53 -25.22
C LYS A 117 9.80 3.48 -24.05
N GLY A 118 9.51 2.64 -23.04
CA GLY A 118 10.33 2.58 -21.83
C GLY A 118 10.17 3.82 -20.95
N GLU A 119 8.96 4.40 -20.91
CA GLU A 119 8.63 5.59 -20.12
C GLU A 119 7.21 5.48 -19.53
N PRO A 120 6.89 6.16 -18.43
CA PRO A 120 5.52 6.28 -17.95
C PRO A 120 4.67 7.09 -18.95
N PHE A 121 3.36 6.82 -19.04
CA PHE A 121 2.48 7.58 -19.92
C PHE A 121 2.51 9.07 -19.52
N PRO A 122 2.74 10.02 -20.46
CA PRO A 122 2.90 11.44 -20.12
C PRO A 122 1.69 12.05 -19.40
N LEU A 123 0.48 11.61 -19.74
CA LEU A 123 -0.72 12.05 -19.04
C LEU A 123 -0.73 11.56 -17.59
N PHE A 124 -0.35 10.30 -17.34
CA PHE A 124 -0.25 9.78 -15.97
C PHE A 124 0.74 10.61 -15.12
N VAL A 125 1.93 10.91 -15.66
CA VAL A 125 2.92 11.76 -14.98
C VAL A 125 2.36 13.14 -14.63
N ARG A 126 1.67 13.79 -15.57
CA ARG A 126 1.01 15.09 -15.30
C ARG A 126 -0.02 14.99 -14.17
N ARG A 127 -0.77 13.89 -14.10
CA ARG A 127 -1.79 13.67 -13.05
C ARG A 127 -1.14 13.36 -11.70
N PHE A 128 -0.05 12.61 -11.69
CA PHE A 128 0.78 12.36 -10.50
C PHE A 128 1.29 13.67 -9.91
N GLN A 129 1.94 14.50 -10.72
CA GLN A 129 2.49 15.79 -10.31
C GLN A 129 1.39 16.79 -9.92
N TYR A 130 0.27 16.82 -10.67
CA TYR A 130 -0.85 17.71 -10.34
C TYR A 130 -1.49 17.37 -8.99
N ALA A 131 -1.58 16.09 -8.63
CA ALA A 131 -2.06 15.66 -7.33
C ALA A 131 -1.08 15.99 -6.19
N GLY A 132 0.16 16.35 -6.51
CA GLY A 132 1.21 16.65 -5.54
C GLY A 132 1.72 15.41 -4.80
N LEU A 133 1.76 14.26 -5.48
CA LEU A 133 2.32 13.04 -4.94
C LEU A 133 3.85 13.13 -4.90
N SER A 134 4.46 12.68 -3.80
CA SER A 134 5.88 12.91 -3.50
C SER A 134 6.69 11.64 -3.19
N ALA A 135 6.02 10.53 -2.91
CA ALA A 135 6.67 9.25 -2.60
C ALA A 135 5.90 8.06 -3.18
N VAL A 136 6.61 6.98 -3.51
CA VAL A 136 6.00 5.76 -4.05
C VAL A 136 6.63 4.47 -3.52
N ARG A 137 5.76 3.54 -3.11
CA ARG A 137 6.17 2.24 -2.56
C ARG A 137 6.28 1.17 -3.64
N TYR A 138 7.37 0.40 -3.65
CA TYR A 138 7.68 -0.63 -4.65
C TYR A 138 8.23 -1.92 -4.03
N PRO A 139 7.96 -3.11 -4.58
CA PRO A 139 6.93 -3.45 -5.57
C PRO A 139 5.54 -3.53 -4.91
N GLY A 140 5.50 -3.21 -3.62
CA GLY A 140 4.35 -2.98 -2.75
C GLY A 140 3.59 -4.22 -2.31
N GLY A 141 3.05 -4.11 -1.10
CA GLY A 141 2.17 -5.06 -0.47
C GLY A 141 2.67 -6.49 -0.51
N ARG A 142 1.72 -7.42 -0.65
CA ARG A 142 1.95 -8.85 -0.59
C ARG A 142 2.87 -9.36 -1.70
N THR A 143 2.96 -8.67 -2.84
CA THR A 143 3.80 -9.07 -3.97
C THR A 143 5.28 -9.13 -3.59
N ALA A 144 5.75 -8.24 -2.70
CA ALA A 144 7.14 -8.17 -2.27
C ALA A 144 7.66 -9.48 -1.64
N ASN A 145 6.81 -10.23 -0.92
CA ASN A 145 7.18 -11.45 -0.19
C ASN A 145 7.63 -12.64 -1.07
N ASN A 146 7.47 -12.56 -2.40
CA ASN A 146 8.02 -13.53 -3.36
C ASN A 146 8.73 -12.82 -4.54
N TYR A 147 9.07 -11.55 -4.38
CA TYR A 147 9.62 -10.73 -5.46
C TYR A 147 11.15 -10.83 -5.50
N HIS A 148 11.68 -11.71 -6.35
CA HIS A 148 13.11 -11.77 -6.65
C HIS A 148 13.48 -10.75 -7.73
N TRP A 149 13.87 -9.54 -7.32
CA TRP A 149 14.07 -8.36 -8.19
C TRP A 149 14.93 -8.62 -9.44
N ARG A 150 15.97 -9.47 -9.34
CA ARG A 150 16.85 -9.83 -10.47
C ARG A 150 16.12 -10.49 -11.64
N ARG A 151 14.95 -11.07 -11.39
CA ARG A 151 14.11 -11.65 -12.46
C ARG A 151 13.46 -10.59 -13.35
N ALA A 152 13.45 -9.32 -12.89
CA ALA A 152 12.75 -8.21 -13.52
C ALA A 152 13.68 -7.11 -14.05
N ILE A 153 14.98 -7.33 -14.14
CA ILE A 153 15.94 -6.36 -14.72
C ILE A 153 16.44 -6.81 -16.09
N GLY A 154 16.97 -5.87 -16.88
CA GLY A 154 17.49 -6.13 -18.22
C GLY A 154 16.39 -6.29 -19.28
N PRO A 155 16.69 -6.85 -20.47
CA PRO A 155 15.73 -6.93 -21.58
C PRO A 155 14.46 -7.70 -21.21
N VAL A 156 13.29 -7.12 -21.50
CA VAL A 156 11.97 -7.64 -21.09
C VAL A 156 11.74 -9.06 -21.58
N GLU A 157 12.19 -9.42 -22.78
CA GLU A 157 12.03 -10.75 -23.39
C GLU A 157 12.76 -11.86 -22.61
N GLY A 158 13.80 -11.49 -21.84
CA GLY A 158 14.58 -12.42 -21.03
C GLY A 158 14.16 -12.49 -19.56
N ARG A 159 13.22 -11.65 -19.13
CA ARG A 159 12.77 -11.57 -17.73
C ARG A 159 11.93 -12.80 -17.36
N GLN A 160 11.94 -13.14 -16.07
CA GLN A 160 11.26 -14.32 -15.53
C GLN A 160 10.13 -13.91 -14.61
N GLY A 161 8.97 -14.58 -14.70
CA GLY A 161 7.81 -14.25 -13.86
C GLY A 161 8.04 -14.42 -12.35
N HIS A 162 7.17 -13.77 -11.59
CA HIS A 162 7.08 -13.89 -10.13
C HIS A 162 5.82 -14.64 -9.71
N VAL A 163 5.68 -14.87 -8.41
CA VAL A 163 4.51 -15.50 -7.82
C VAL A 163 3.72 -14.43 -7.08
N ASP A 164 2.46 -14.22 -7.44
CA ASP A 164 1.57 -13.40 -6.61
C ASP A 164 1.39 -14.10 -5.26
N SER A 165 1.75 -13.41 -4.18
CA SER A 165 1.59 -14.01 -2.86
C SER A 165 0.10 -13.95 -2.49
N ALA A 166 -0.55 -15.09 -2.65
CA ALA A 166 -1.92 -15.36 -2.24
C ALA A 166 -2.06 -15.39 -0.71
N PHE A 167 -1.72 -14.29 -0.06
CA PHE A 167 -1.75 -14.07 1.38
C PHE A 167 -0.78 -14.93 2.20
N GLY A 168 0.28 -15.52 1.63
CA GLY A 168 1.15 -16.43 2.39
C GLY A 168 0.41 -17.66 2.99
N ARG A 169 -0.91 -17.79 2.72
CA ARG A 169 -1.75 -18.89 3.16
C ARG A 169 -1.38 -20.09 2.30
N GLN A 170 -1.08 -21.21 2.95
CA GLN A 170 -0.66 -22.42 2.24
C GLN A 170 -1.78 -23.00 1.34
N THR A 171 -3.00 -22.47 1.46
CA THR A 171 -4.25 -23.02 0.89
C THR A 171 -4.86 -22.18 -0.25
N ILE A 172 -4.31 -21.03 -0.63
CA ILE A 172 -4.91 -20.13 -1.65
C ILE A 172 -4.06 -20.04 -2.93
N HIS A 173 -4.74 -20.00 -4.09
CA HIS A 173 -4.17 -19.93 -5.44
C HIS A 173 -3.22 -18.74 -5.64
N SER A 174 -1.99 -19.02 -6.10
CA SER A 174 -1.03 -18.00 -6.55
C SER A 174 -1.06 -17.91 -8.08
N GLU A 175 -0.99 -16.70 -8.62
CA GLU A 175 -0.96 -16.45 -10.06
C GLU A 175 0.43 -15.94 -10.49
N PRO A 176 0.91 -16.26 -11.70
CA PRO A 176 2.14 -15.67 -12.22
C PRO A 176 1.99 -14.15 -12.35
N LEU A 177 2.90 -13.40 -11.76
CA LEU A 177 2.99 -11.96 -11.99
C LEU A 177 4.01 -11.69 -13.10
N SER A 178 3.64 -10.79 -14.01
CA SER A 178 4.54 -10.34 -15.07
C SER A 178 5.68 -9.50 -14.50
N SER A 179 6.80 -9.50 -15.20
CA SER A 179 8.02 -8.73 -14.85
C SER A 179 8.25 -7.59 -15.84
N GLU A 180 7.17 -7.08 -16.43
CA GLU A 180 7.20 -6.01 -17.42
C GLU A 180 7.58 -4.66 -16.78
N PHE A 181 7.31 -4.50 -15.49
CA PHE A 181 7.71 -3.34 -14.70
C PHE A 181 8.60 -3.80 -13.53
N GLY A 182 9.90 -3.58 -13.69
CA GLY A 182 10.96 -3.95 -12.76
C GLY A 182 11.67 -2.75 -12.14
N PRO A 183 12.81 -2.98 -11.48
CA PRO A 183 13.62 -1.92 -10.88
C PRO A 183 14.06 -0.82 -11.86
N ASP A 184 14.36 -1.19 -13.12
CA ASP A 184 14.74 -0.23 -14.17
C ASP A 184 13.60 0.74 -14.53
N GLU A 185 12.37 0.22 -14.61
CA GLU A 185 11.18 1.02 -14.88
C GLU A 185 10.78 1.85 -13.66
N PHE A 186 10.91 1.29 -12.46
CA PHE A 186 10.68 2.00 -11.21
C PHE A 186 11.62 3.20 -11.06
N GLY A 187 12.92 2.99 -11.24
CA GLY A 187 13.90 4.06 -11.11
C GLY A 187 13.71 5.18 -12.14
N ARG A 188 13.43 4.86 -13.41
CA ARG A 188 13.05 5.88 -14.41
C ARG A 188 11.76 6.62 -14.05
N PHE A 189 10.82 5.95 -13.41
CA PHE A 189 9.61 6.59 -12.92
C PHE A 189 9.91 7.58 -11.78
N LEU A 190 10.83 7.24 -10.87
CA LEU A 190 11.34 8.19 -9.86
C LEU A 190 11.99 9.41 -10.54
N ASP A 191 12.89 9.21 -11.51
CA ASP A 191 13.57 10.31 -12.22
C ASP A 191 12.59 11.29 -12.89
N VAL A 192 11.55 10.75 -13.55
CA VAL A 192 10.57 11.55 -14.29
C VAL A 192 9.62 12.29 -13.36
N THR A 193 9.32 11.73 -12.19
CA THR A 193 8.37 12.36 -11.25
C THR A 193 9.04 13.22 -10.19
N GLY A 194 10.30 12.95 -9.85
CA GLY A 194 10.98 13.50 -8.68
C GLY A 194 10.49 12.90 -7.36
N ALA A 195 9.74 11.79 -7.39
CA ALA A 195 9.24 11.16 -6.17
C ALA A 195 10.35 10.38 -5.45
N GLU A 196 10.27 10.32 -4.12
CA GLU A 196 11.09 9.45 -3.29
C GLU A 196 10.63 7.98 -3.42
N GLY A 197 11.58 7.05 -3.39
CA GLY A 197 11.30 5.61 -3.43
C GLY A 197 11.25 5.00 -2.04
N ASN A 198 10.25 4.15 -1.79
CA ASN A 198 10.23 3.22 -0.66
C ASN A 198 10.21 1.77 -1.16
N VAL A 199 11.25 0.98 -0.88
CA VAL A 199 11.40 -0.38 -1.42
C VAL A 199 11.18 -1.46 -0.37
N VAL A 200 10.32 -2.43 -0.67
CA VAL A 200 10.05 -3.60 0.17
C VAL A 200 10.86 -4.80 -0.35
N VAL A 201 11.81 -5.28 0.46
CA VAL A 201 12.64 -6.44 0.11
C VAL A 201 11.97 -7.76 0.50
N ASN A 202 12.25 -8.79 -0.29
CA ASN A 202 11.73 -10.14 -0.09
C ASN A 202 12.40 -10.84 1.09
N PHE A 203 11.78 -10.75 2.26
CA PHE A 203 12.21 -11.52 3.45
C PHE A 203 11.85 -13.02 3.38
N PRO A 204 10.62 -13.44 3.04
CA PRO A 204 10.22 -14.84 3.24
C PRO A 204 10.83 -15.85 2.28
N THR A 205 11.28 -15.42 1.11
CA THR A 205 11.89 -16.34 0.12
C THR A 205 13.20 -15.82 -0.45
N GLY A 206 13.61 -14.61 -0.07
CA GLY A 206 14.90 -14.03 -0.40
C GLY A 206 15.95 -14.26 0.69
N THR A 207 17.05 -13.53 0.60
CA THR A 207 18.19 -13.60 1.53
C THR A 207 18.69 -12.18 1.82
N ALA A 208 19.42 -11.99 2.92
CA ALA A 208 20.05 -10.72 3.23
C ALA A 208 20.97 -10.25 2.09
N LEU A 209 21.72 -11.19 1.49
CA LEU A 209 22.56 -10.93 0.33
C LEU A 209 21.76 -10.49 -0.90
N GLU A 210 20.59 -11.07 -1.16
CA GLU A 210 19.73 -10.63 -2.27
C GLU A 210 19.22 -9.20 -2.07
N ALA A 211 18.88 -8.81 -0.84
CA ALA A 211 18.48 -7.45 -0.50
C ALA A 211 19.64 -6.46 -0.62
N ALA A 212 20.81 -6.78 -0.08
CA ALA A 212 22.01 -5.93 -0.19
C ALA A 212 22.44 -5.72 -1.66
N ASN A 213 22.37 -6.76 -2.49
CA ASN A 213 22.60 -6.63 -3.94
C ASN A 213 21.58 -5.70 -4.62
N TRP A 214 20.35 -5.63 -4.10
CA TRP A 214 19.35 -4.70 -4.63
C TRP A 214 19.69 -3.25 -4.24
N VAL A 215 20.11 -3.03 -2.99
CA VAL A 215 20.62 -1.72 -2.56
C VAL A 215 21.78 -1.29 -3.45
N GLU A 216 22.74 -2.18 -3.75
CA GLU A 216 23.86 -1.86 -4.65
C GLU A 216 23.34 -1.47 -6.05
N TYR A 217 22.40 -2.26 -6.58
CA TYR A 217 21.79 -1.98 -7.88
C TYR A 217 21.11 -0.62 -7.93
N MET A 218 20.38 -0.22 -6.88
CA MET A 218 19.62 1.03 -6.86
C MET A 218 20.49 2.24 -6.51
N ASN A 219 21.47 2.10 -5.61
CA ASN A 219 22.09 3.26 -4.95
C ASN A 219 23.59 3.39 -5.18
N ALA A 220 24.31 2.32 -5.52
CA ALA A 220 25.76 2.41 -5.63
C ALA A 220 26.19 3.09 -6.95
N PRO A 221 27.23 3.95 -6.95
CA PRO A 221 27.74 4.58 -8.17
C PRO A 221 28.23 3.54 -9.20
N ALA A 222 28.02 3.79 -10.49
CA ALA A 222 28.52 2.91 -11.54
C ALA A 222 30.05 2.70 -11.42
N GLY A 223 30.52 1.48 -11.65
CA GLY A 223 31.92 1.08 -11.47
C GLY A 223 32.31 0.71 -10.03
N SER A 224 31.45 0.96 -9.03
CA SER A 224 31.63 0.40 -7.69
C SER A 224 31.09 -1.04 -7.59
N ASN A 225 31.50 -1.76 -6.55
CA ASN A 225 31.07 -3.13 -6.23
C ASN A 225 31.23 -3.39 -4.71
N PRO A 226 30.52 -2.64 -3.85
CA PRO A 226 30.67 -2.71 -2.40
C PRO A 226 30.37 -4.11 -1.82
N ASN A 227 29.48 -4.89 -2.43
CA ASN A 227 29.12 -6.21 -1.95
C ASN A 227 30.01 -7.35 -2.51
N GLY A 228 30.86 -7.04 -3.50
CA GLY A 228 31.64 -8.03 -4.23
C GLY A 228 30.80 -8.97 -5.10
N GLY A 229 31.48 -9.82 -5.87
CA GLY A 229 30.79 -10.73 -6.81
C GLY A 229 30.32 -10.01 -8.06
N VAL A 230 29.02 -10.13 -8.40
CA VAL A 230 28.44 -9.44 -9.56
C VAL A 230 28.34 -7.94 -9.25
N ALA A 231 28.99 -7.10 -10.06
CA ALA A 231 28.91 -5.64 -9.91
C ALA A 231 27.53 -5.14 -10.36
N TRP A 232 26.60 -4.98 -9.41
CA TRP A 232 25.21 -4.63 -9.69
C TRP A 232 25.06 -3.18 -10.13
N ALA A 233 25.88 -2.27 -9.61
CA ALA A 233 25.91 -0.88 -10.09
C ALA A 233 26.31 -0.80 -11.57
N GLN A 234 27.31 -1.57 -11.99
CA GLN A 234 27.67 -1.66 -13.41
C GLN A 234 26.55 -2.32 -14.22
N ARG A 235 25.87 -3.33 -13.66
CA ARG A 235 24.72 -3.96 -14.32
C ARG A 235 23.57 -2.98 -14.54
N ARG A 236 23.29 -2.07 -13.61
CA ARG A 236 22.32 -0.97 -13.78
C ARG A 236 22.73 -0.06 -14.94
N ALA A 237 24.02 0.33 -14.97
CA ALA A 237 24.57 1.14 -16.06
C ALA A 237 24.43 0.45 -17.43
N ASP A 238 24.76 -0.84 -17.51
CA ASP A 238 24.62 -1.66 -18.72
C ASP A 238 23.16 -1.82 -19.16
N ASN A 239 22.22 -1.80 -18.20
CA ASN A 239 20.78 -1.79 -18.45
C ASN A 239 20.24 -0.40 -18.86
N GLY A 240 21.14 0.57 -19.03
CA GLY A 240 20.84 1.88 -19.61
C GLY A 240 20.63 3.00 -18.59
N HIS A 241 21.02 2.81 -17.32
CA HIS A 241 20.94 3.85 -16.31
C HIS A 241 22.20 3.90 -15.42
N PRO A 242 23.18 4.76 -15.76
CA PRO A 242 24.45 4.83 -15.03
C PRO A 242 24.35 5.44 -13.62
N GLU A 243 23.49 6.43 -13.43
CA GLU A 243 23.39 7.16 -12.16
C GLU A 243 22.66 6.32 -11.10
N PRO A 244 22.97 6.46 -9.81
CA PRO A 244 22.13 5.91 -8.75
C PRO A 244 20.70 6.46 -8.79
N TYR A 245 19.71 5.64 -8.46
CA TYR A 245 18.32 6.05 -8.24
C TYR A 245 18.10 6.69 -6.86
N GLY A 246 18.99 6.41 -5.89
CA GLY A 246 19.00 7.10 -4.60
C GLY A 246 17.82 6.77 -3.68
N VAL A 247 17.38 5.51 -3.64
CA VAL A 247 16.26 5.08 -2.79
C VAL A 247 16.66 5.14 -1.32
N LYS A 248 15.99 5.97 -0.53
CA LYS A 248 16.29 6.11 0.91
C LYS A 248 15.61 5.07 1.79
N TYR A 249 14.32 4.79 1.59
CA TYR A 249 13.53 3.95 2.51
C TYR A 249 13.47 2.49 2.05
N TRP A 250 13.75 1.56 2.97
CA TRP A 250 13.72 0.13 2.71
C TRP A 250 12.99 -0.65 3.81
N GLU A 251 12.02 -1.46 3.43
CA GLU A 251 11.25 -2.32 4.34
C GLU A 251 11.68 -3.78 4.20
N ILE A 252 11.96 -4.45 5.32
CA ILE A 252 12.27 -5.89 5.32
C ILE A 252 10.96 -6.68 5.47
N GLY A 253 10.49 -7.21 4.33
CA GLY A 253 9.26 -8.00 4.26
C GLY A 253 7.98 -7.15 4.38
N ASN A 254 6.83 -7.80 4.19
CA ASN A 254 5.52 -7.13 4.25
C ASN A 254 4.49 -7.97 5.00
N GLU A 255 3.86 -7.39 6.03
CA GLU A 255 2.74 -7.96 6.78
C GLU A 255 2.99 -9.41 7.23
N LEU A 256 4.12 -9.66 7.89
CA LEU A 256 4.54 -11.02 8.28
C LEU A 256 3.83 -11.57 9.53
N GLY A 257 2.73 -10.93 9.96
CA GLY A 257 1.90 -11.35 11.09
C GLY A 257 0.62 -12.11 10.70
N GLY A 258 -0.11 -12.59 11.71
CA GLY A 258 -1.39 -13.28 11.54
C GLY A 258 -1.27 -14.68 10.94
N GLU A 259 -2.15 -15.07 10.01
CA GLU A 259 -2.14 -16.41 9.40
C GLU A 259 -1.01 -16.61 8.36
N LYS A 260 -0.22 -15.57 8.09
CA LYS A 260 0.79 -15.53 7.02
C LYS A 260 2.13 -16.02 7.58
N THR A 261 2.32 -17.33 7.60
CA THR A 261 3.43 -17.91 8.38
C THR A 261 4.68 -18.25 7.60
N PHE A 262 4.64 -18.33 6.25
CA PHE A 262 5.81 -18.60 5.40
C PHE A 262 6.74 -19.71 5.96
N TRP A 263 8.06 -19.47 6.01
CA TRP A 263 9.01 -20.33 6.72
C TRP A 263 9.02 -20.12 8.23
N LEU A 264 8.46 -19.03 8.74
CA LEU A 264 8.33 -18.74 10.19
C LEU A 264 7.47 -19.79 10.92
N GLY A 265 6.65 -20.55 10.18
CA GLY A 265 6.05 -21.80 10.65
C GLY A 265 4.56 -21.68 10.98
N PRO A 266 3.71 -22.59 10.48
CA PRO A 266 2.25 -22.50 10.64
C PRO A 266 1.78 -22.57 12.09
N GLU A 267 2.52 -23.27 12.94
CA GLU A 267 2.21 -23.48 14.36
C GLU A 267 2.97 -22.52 15.30
N ALA A 268 3.78 -21.61 14.75
CA ALA A 268 4.56 -20.68 15.56
C ALA A 268 3.65 -19.67 16.26
N THR A 269 3.91 -19.41 17.55
CA THR A 269 3.28 -18.31 18.27
C THR A 269 3.76 -16.96 17.71
N ASP A 270 3.07 -15.85 18.02
CA ASP A 270 3.53 -14.53 17.55
C ASP A 270 4.91 -14.15 18.13
N GLU A 271 5.25 -14.67 19.31
CA GLU A 271 6.59 -14.53 19.90
C GLU A 271 7.64 -15.35 19.13
N ASP A 272 7.37 -16.63 18.84
CA ASP A 272 8.26 -17.48 18.05
C ASP A 272 8.53 -16.89 16.65
N ARG A 273 7.49 -16.30 16.05
CA ARG A 273 7.59 -15.61 14.75
C ARG A 273 8.44 -14.36 14.84
N ALA A 274 8.24 -13.52 15.86
CA ALA A 274 9.07 -12.34 16.07
C ALA A 274 10.54 -12.73 16.27
N SER A 275 10.80 -13.76 17.08
CA SER A 275 12.15 -14.29 17.30
C SER A 275 12.78 -14.80 16.00
N SER A 276 12.08 -15.65 15.24
CA SER A 276 12.58 -16.17 13.95
C SER A 276 12.77 -15.07 12.91
N TYR A 277 11.87 -14.07 12.89
CA TYR A 277 12.01 -12.91 12.02
C TYR A 277 13.25 -12.08 12.37
N ILE A 278 13.56 -11.88 13.65
CA ILE A 278 14.71 -11.09 14.09
C ILE A 278 16.04 -11.83 13.87
N PHE A 279 16.10 -13.08 14.32
CA PHE A 279 17.36 -13.83 14.47
C PHE A 279 17.60 -14.87 13.39
N GLY A 280 16.65 -15.05 12.47
CA GLY A 280 16.71 -16.14 11.51
C GLY A 280 16.36 -17.48 12.16
N GLY A 281 16.47 -18.57 11.41
CA GLY A 281 16.22 -19.88 11.98
C GLY A 281 15.93 -20.98 10.99
N GLN A 282 15.34 -22.06 11.50
CA GLN A 282 14.97 -23.24 10.73
C GLN A 282 13.58 -23.72 11.11
N THR A 283 12.84 -24.20 10.11
CA THR A 283 11.48 -24.72 10.32
C THR A 283 11.30 -26.06 9.62
N ARG A 284 10.76 -27.03 10.35
CA ARG A 284 10.43 -28.34 9.80
C ARG A 284 9.05 -28.32 9.16
N PHE A 285 9.00 -28.66 7.87
CA PHE A 285 7.77 -28.89 7.13
C PHE A 285 7.53 -30.38 6.96
N VAL A 286 6.30 -30.83 7.20
CA VAL A 286 5.89 -32.24 7.05
C VAL A 286 4.90 -32.34 5.89
N ARG A 287 5.24 -33.14 4.87
CA ARG A 287 4.41 -33.36 3.68
C ARG A 287 3.89 -32.06 3.03
N GLN A 288 4.68 -31.00 3.05
CA GLN A 288 4.35 -29.75 2.35
C GLN A 288 4.32 -30.01 0.84
N SER A 289 3.35 -29.44 0.14
CA SER A 289 3.29 -29.50 -1.32
C SER A 289 4.52 -28.84 -1.95
N VAL A 290 5.11 -29.51 -2.93
CA VAL A 290 6.18 -28.89 -3.75
C VAL A 290 5.57 -27.85 -4.69
N VAL A 291 6.38 -26.95 -5.20
CA VAL A 291 5.93 -25.88 -6.12
C VAL A 291 6.71 -25.94 -7.43
N THR A 292 6.27 -25.19 -8.44
CA THR A 292 7.11 -24.89 -9.61
C THR A 292 7.75 -23.50 -9.46
N PHE A 293 8.52 -23.08 -10.46
CA PHE A 293 9.25 -21.82 -10.41
C PHE A 293 8.37 -20.56 -10.28
N THR A 294 7.14 -20.61 -10.82
CA THR A 294 6.18 -19.48 -10.81
C THR A 294 4.75 -19.89 -10.44
N ASP A 295 4.51 -21.16 -10.09
CA ASP A 295 3.18 -21.64 -9.69
C ASP A 295 3.27 -22.36 -8.33
N TYR A 296 2.76 -21.70 -7.30
CA TYR A 296 2.70 -22.17 -5.92
C TYR A 296 1.30 -22.70 -5.55
N SER A 297 0.40 -22.84 -6.52
CA SER A 297 -0.92 -23.41 -6.32
C SER A 297 -0.88 -24.94 -6.19
N SER A 298 -2.02 -25.54 -5.83
CA SER A 298 -2.16 -27.00 -5.74
C SER A 298 -1.91 -27.72 -7.08
N THR A 299 -2.12 -27.07 -8.23
CA THR A 299 -1.80 -27.65 -9.54
C THR A 299 -0.31 -27.66 -9.83
N GLY A 300 0.44 -26.67 -9.32
CA GLY A 300 1.90 -26.62 -9.41
C GLY A 300 2.58 -27.80 -8.72
N SER A 301 1.88 -28.48 -7.80
CA SER A 301 2.36 -29.66 -7.08
C SER A 301 2.05 -31.00 -7.79
N VAL A 302 1.47 -30.96 -8.99
CA VAL A 302 0.99 -32.16 -9.70
C VAL A 302 1.89 -32.50 -10.88
N SER A 303 2.35 -33.75 -10.95
CA SER A 303 3.13 -34.24 -12.09
C SER A 303 2.31 -34.30 -13.38
N THR A 304 2.91 -33.82 -14.46
CA THR A 304 2.40 -33.97 -15.83
C THR A 304 2.65 -35.36 -16.44
N GLY A 305 3.45 -36.20 -15.77
CA GLY A 305 3.88 -37.51 -16.27
C GLY A 305 4.99 -37.46 -17.34
N LYS A 306 5.59 -36.30 -17.58
CA LYS A 306 6.70 -36.12 -18.53
C LYS A 306 8.07 -36.23 -17.83
N PRO A 307 9.14 -36.65 -18.51
CA PRO A 307 10.50 -36.63 -17.94
C PRO A 307 10.96 -35.18 -17.66
N SER A 308 12.00 -35.05 -16.82
CA SER A 308 12.73 -33.79 -16.57
C SER A 308 11.89 -32.62 -16.02
N GLN A 309 10.76 -32.93 -15.37
CA GLN A 309 9.99 -31.92 -14.64
C GLN A 309 10.78 -31.37 -13.45
N ASN A 310 10.74 -30.05 -13.26
CA ASN A 310 11.39 -29.38 -12.15
C ASN A 310 10.35 -28.99 -11.11
N PHE A 311 10.53 -29.46 -9.88
CA PHE A 311 9.79 -29.01 -8.72
C PHE A 311 10.75 -28.35 -7.74
N TYR A 312 10.22 -27.57 -6.81
CA TYR A 312 10.99 -26.86 -5.80
C TYR A 312 10.35 -27.04 -4.44
N VAL A 313 11.16 -27.00 -3.38
CA VAL A 313 10.64 -26.72 -2.05
C VAL A 313 10.11 -25.28 -2.01
N ARG A 314 9.11 -25.01 -1.19
CA ARG A 314 8.47 -23.69 -1.14
C ARG A 314 9.38 -22.62 -0.51
N PHE A 315 10.17 -23.02 0.48
CA PHE A 315 11.06 -22.13 1.24
C PHE A 315 12.49 -22.70 1.23
N PRO A 316 13.26 -22.47 0.16
CA PRO A 316 14.67 -22.81 0.15
C PRO A 316 15.46 -21.91 1.13
N PRO A 317 16.63 -22.34 1.64
CA PRO A 317 17.29 -23.61 1.36
C PRO A 317 16.66 -24.79 2.13
N ALA A 318 16.97 -26.02 1.70
CA ALA A 318 16.62 -27.24 2.42
C ALA A 318 17.87 -27.81 3.11
N LEU A 319 17.80 -28.02 4.42
CA LEU A 319 18.91 -28.59 5.20
C LEU A 319 19.30 -29.96 4.63
N SER A 320 20.59 -30.13 4.32
CA SER A 320 21.11 -31.35 3.70
C SER A 320 20.79 -32.58 4.56
N GLY A 321 20.30 -33.66 3.92
CA GLY A 321 19.90 -34.89 4.62
C GLY A 321 18.55 -34.85 5.34
N SER A 322 17.86 -33.70 5.38
CA SER A 322 16.56 -33.58 6.05
C SER A 322 15.35 -33.96 5.18
N THR A 323 15.59 -34.19 3.87
CA THR A 323 14.53 -34.24 2.86
C THR A 323 13.95 -35.63 2.63
N THR A 324 12.65 -35.73 2.47
CA THR A 324 11.95 -36.95 2.02
C THR A 324 10.79 -36.57 1.11
N VAL A 325 10.87 -36.97 -0.16
CA VAL A 325 9.83 -36.73 -1.17
C VAL A 325 8.82 -37.87 -1.19
N TYR A 326 7.55 -37.52 -1.38
CA TYR A 326 6.44 -38.44 -1.54
C TYR A 326 5.70 -38.16 -2.85
N VAL A 327 5.40 -39.20 -3.62
CA VAL A 327 4.60 -39.12 -4.86
C VAL A 327 3.38 -40.02 -4.67
N LYS A 328 2.17 -39.45 -4.71
CA LYS A 328 0.93 -40.14 -4.31
C LYS A 328 1.06 -40.82 -2.93
N GLY A 329 1.68 -40.11 -1.97
CA GLY A 329 1.91 -40.59 -0.60
C GLY A 329 3.00 -41.67 -0.44
N LYS A 330 3.57 -42.20 -1.53
CA LYS A 330 4.65 -43.19 -1.48
C LYS A 330 6.00 -42.49 -1.39
N ARG A 331 6.87 -42.93 -0.47
CA ARG A 331 8.22 -42.41 -0.29
C ARG A 331 9.13 -42.70 -1.49
N TRP A 332 9.94 -41.71 -1.85
CA TRP A 332 11.02 -41.81 -2.83
C TRP A 332 12.38 -41.62 -2.14
N ASN A 333 13.42 -42.25 -2.69
CA ASN A 333 14.75 -42.28 -2.10
C ASN A 333 15.62 -41.15 -2.67
N LEU A 334 16.34 -40.45 -1.80
CA LEU A 334 17.29 -39.42 -2.21
C LEU A 334 18.54 -40.06 -2.79
N VAL A 335 18.98 -39.61 -3.96
CA VAL A 335 20.27 -39.95 -4.58
C VAL A 335 21.05 -38.70 -4.88
N ARG A 336 22.39 -38.79 -4.85
CA ARG A 336 23.28 -37.65 -5.21
C ARG A 336 23.19 -37.31 -6.70
N ASN A 337 23.11 -38.35 -7.53
CA ASN A 337 23.02 -38.22 -8.97
C ASN A 337 22.02 -39.26 -9.51
N LEU A 338 21.11 -38.81 -10.37
CA LEU A 338 20.13 -39.68 -11.00
C LEU A 338 20.77 -40.63 -12.02
N SER A 339 21.87 -40.23 -12.67
CA SER A 339 22.51 -41.02 -13.74
C SER A 339 23.06 -42.36 -13.27
N SER A 340 23.27 -42.55 -11.95
CA SER A 340 23.71 -43.83 -11.37
C SER A 340 22.56 -44.75 -10.96
N SER A 341 21.32 -44.34 -11.15
CA SER A 341 20.13 -45.10 -10.75
C SER A 341 19.53 -45.88 -11.92
N GLY A 342 18.93 -47.04 -11.63
CA GLY A 342 18.06 -47.75 -12.58
C GLY A 342 16.62 -47.26 -12.51
N ARG A 343 15.65 -48.12 -12.86
CA ARG A 343 14.21 -47.80 -12.84
C ARG A 343 13.60 -47.85 -11.43
N GLU A 344 14.10 -47.00 -10.54
CA GLU A 344 13.76 -46.94 -9.13
C GLU A 344 13.02 -45.66 -8.76
N ARG A 345 12.32 -45.65 -7.61
CA ARG A 345 11.70 -44.45 -7.05
C ARG A 345 12.75 -43.57 -6.39
N VAL A 346 13.49 -42.81 -7.20
CA VAL A 346 14.59 -41.95 -6.74
C VAL A 346 14.39 -40.49 -7.18
N TYR A 347 14.91 -39.57 -6.37
CA TYR A 347 14.96 -38.14 -6.68
C TYR A 347 16.33 -37.57 -6.28
N SER A 348 16.72 -36.46 -6.89
CA SER A 348 17.82 -35.62 -6.41
C SER A 348 17.29 -34.25 -6.04
N ILE A 349 17.99 -33.56 -5.15
CA ILE A 349 17.65 -32.19 -4.76
C ILE A 349 18.92 -31.33 -4.72
N ASP A 350 18.82 -30.11 -5.23
CA ASP A 350 19.77 -29.04 -4.96
C ASP A 350 19.33 -28.35 -3.68
N ALA A 351 20.10 -28.52 -2.60
CA ALA A 351 19.74 -28.03 -1.28
C ALA A 351 19.69 -26.49 -1.19
N ALA A 352 20.50 -25.78 -1.99
CA ALA A 352 20.62 -24.33 -1.91
C ALA A 352 19.40 -23.62 -2.50
N ASN A 353 18.99 -24.01 -3.71
CA ASN A 353 17.82 -23.44 -4.38
C ASN A 353 16.54 -24.30 -4.25
N GLY A 354 16.64 -25.44 -3.57
CA GLY A 354 15.52 -26.34 -3.30
C GLY A 354 15.00 -27.11 -4.52
N LYS A 355 15.72 -27.13 -5.64
CA LYS A 355 15.27 -27.76 -6.89
C LYS A 355 15.31 -29.28 -6.80
N ILE A 356 14.13 -29.89 -6.89
CA ILE A 356 13.90 -31.33 -6.93
C ILE A 356 13.86 -31.80 -8.38
N ARG A 357 14.63 -32.84 -8.68
CA ARG A 357 14.65 -33.51 -9.98
C ARG A 357 14.28 -34.97 -9.82
N PHE A 358 13.46 -35.46 -10.75
CA PHE A 358 13.10 -36.87 -10.88
C PHE A 358 13.78 -37.49 -12.09
N GLY A 359 13.78 -38.83 -12.15
CA GLY A 359 14.35 -39.56 -13.28
C GLY A 359 13.61 -39.36 -14.60
N ASP A 360 14.24 -39.81 -15.67
CA ASP A 360 13.76 -39.72 -17.06
C ASP A 360 13.04 -41.00 -17.53
N GLY A 361 12.91 -42.01 -16.67
CA GLY A 361 12.32 -43.32 -16.97
C GLY A 361 13.36 -44.44 -17.10
N ASP A 362 14.63 -44.10 -17.33
CA ASP A 362 15.75 -45.03 -17.35
C ASP A 362 16.65 -44.83 -16.12
N HIS A 363 16.92 -43.58 -15.78
CA HIS A 363 17.72 -43.12 -14.63
C HIS A 363 16.82 -42.63 -13.48
N GLY A 364 15.97 -43.52 -13.00
CA GLY A 364 14.90 -43.25 -12.04
C GLY A 364 13.53 -43.11 -12.69
N LEU A 365 12.48 -43.39 -11.93
CA LEU A 365 11.10 -43.31 -12.43
C LEU A 365 10.62 -41.86 -12.62
N ILE A 366 9.75 -41.67 -13.61
CA ILE A 366 8.98 -40.44 -13.79
C ILE A 366 7.77 -40.46 -12.84
N PRO A 367 7.50 -39.39 -12.05
CA PRO A 367 6.29 -39.29 -11.27
C PRO A 367 5.04 -39.42 -12.16
N PRO A 368 4.09 -40.33 -11.87
CA PRO A 368 2.94 -40.56 -12.75
C PRO A 368 2.11 -39.31 -13.01
N LYS A 369 1.50 -39.20 -14.19
CA LYS A 369 0.57 -38.10 -14.51
C LYS A 369 -0.52 -38.00 -13.44
N GLY A 370 -0.83 -36.78 -13.01
CA GLY A 370 -1.81 -36.50 -11.96
C GLY A 370 -1.34 -36.87 -10.54
N ALA A 371 -0.07 -37.24 -10.34
CA ALA A 371 0.47 -37.49 -9.02
C ALA A 371 0.73 -36.17 -8.28
N HIS A 372 0.08 -35.98 -7.15
CA HIS A 372 0.46 -34.93 -6.20
C HIS A 372 1.79 -35.29 -5.52
N ILE A 373 2.68 -34.31 -5.46
CA ILE A 373 4.03 -34.44 -4.90
C ILE A 373 4.12 -33.60 -3.63
N THR A 374 4.60 -34.22 -2.56
CA THR A 374 4.87 -33.53 -1.29
C THR A 374 6.27 -33.84 -0.79
N ILE A 375 6.78 -33.01 0.11
CA ILE A 375 8.09 -33.15 0.72
C ILE A 375 8.02 -32.87 2.22
N THR A 376 8.74 -33.69 2.99
CA THR A 376 9.12 -33.38 4.37
C THR A 376 10.56 -32.91 4.37
N TYR A 377 10.87 -31.76 4.97
CA TYR A 377 12.22 -31.19 5.03
C TYR A 377 12.36 -30.21 6.19
N VAL A 378 13.61 -29.88 6.56
CA VAL A 378 13.92 -28.73 7.39
C VAL A 378 14.35 -27.60 6.45
N SER A 379 13.61 -26.49 6.49
CA SER A 379 13.88 -25.27 5.74
C SER A 379 14.85 -24.39 6.53
N GLY A 380 15.87 -23.84 5.88
CA GLY A 380 16.90 -22.99 6.49
C GLY A 380 18.30 -23.63 6.62
N PRO A 381 19.25 -22.97 7.32
CA PRO A 381 19.04 -21.73 8.09
C PRO A 381 18.67 -20.55 7.18
N HIS A 382 17.76 -19.72 7.67
CA HIS A 382 17.34 -18.45 7.05
C HIS A 382 17.98 -17.28 7.78
N ASP A 383 18.28 -16.23 7.03
CA ASP A 383 18.72 -14.94 7.56
C ASP A 383 17.60 -14.26 8.36
N GLY A 384 17.94 -13.60 9.46
CA GLY A 384 17.02 -12.76 10.23
C GLY A 384 17.04 -11.30 9.80
N PHE A 385 16.12 -10.49 10.32
CA PHE A 385 16.10 -9.03 10.16
C PHE A 385 17.47 -8.41 10.47
N ASN A 386 18.15 -8.87 11.53
CA ASN A 386 19.47 -8.38 11.90
C ASN A 386 20.53 -8.64 10.83
N ASP A 387 20.42 -9.75 10.09
CA ASP A 387 21.31 -10.05 8.98
C ASP A 387 20.99 -9.16 7.78
N PHE A 388 19.71 -9.02 7.41
CA PHE A 388 19.28 -8.10 6.36
C PHE A 388 19.74 -6.67 6.62
N TYR A 389 19.48 -6.14 7.83
CA TYR A 389 19.88 -4.80 8.24
C TYR A 389 21.39 -4.59 8.08
N ARG A 390 22.20 -5.52 8.60
CA ARG A 390 23.66 -5.45 8.55
C ARG A 390 24.19 -5.50 7.12
N GLU A 391 23.75 -6.46 6.33
CA GLU A 391 24.23 -6.62 4.95
C GLU A 391 23.83 -5.42 4.08
N MET A 392 22.60 -4.92 4.21
CA MET A 392 22.13 -3.73 3.46
C MET A 392 22.89 -2.45 3.85
N LYS A 393 23.05 -2.16 5.15
CA LYS A 393 23.82 -0.99 5.62
C LYS A 393 25.30 -1.06 5.26
N SER A 394 25.85 -2.27 5.05
CA SER A 394 27.24 -2.43 4.61
C SER A 394 27.48 -1.93 3.18
N VAL A 395 26.43 -1.95 2.34
CA VAL A 395 26.44 -1.46 0.97
C VAL A 395 26.22 0.04 0.93
N ASP A 396 25.19 0.51 1.64
CA ASP A 396 24.85 1.92 1.73
C ASP A 396 24.42 2.26 3.16
N PRO A 397 25.28 2.89 3.98
CA PRO A 397 24.95 3.21 5.36
C PRO A 397 23.93 4.35 5.49
N SER A 398 23.59 5.06 4.39
CA SER A 398 22.71 6.23 4.39
C SER A 398 21.22 5.91 4.22
N ILE A 399 20.88 4.69 3.82
CA ILE A 399 19.48 4.26 3.70
C ILE A 399 18.85 4.11 5.08
N GLU A 400 17.52 4.20 5.16
CA GLU A 400 16.74 3.86 6.34
C GLU A 400 16.10 2.48 6.15
N ILE A 401 16.18 1.63 7.18
CA ILE A 401 15.70 0.25 7.15
C ILE A 401 14.68 0.02 8.25
N GLY A 402 13.49 -0.39 7.85
CA GLY A 402 12.39 -0.66 8.77
C GLY A 402 11.83 -2.07 8.72
N SER A 403 11.13 -2.41 9.79
CA SER A 403 10.54 -3.73 9.98
C SER A 403 9.15 -3.82 9.35
N GLY A 404 8.96 -4.77 8.44
CA GLY A 404 7.65 -5.17 7.92
C GLY A 404 6.83 -6.04 8.88
N LEU A 405 7.35 -6.31 10.08
CA LEU A 405 6.65 -6.96 11.19
C LEU A 405 6.37 -5.96 12.31
N ASN A 406 5.16 -5.40 12.32
CA ASN A 406 4.67 -4.59 13.42
C ASN A 406 4.12 -5.46 14.54
N SER A 407 4.91 -5.66 15.60
CA SER A 407 4.57 -6.53 16.73
C SER A 407 5.20 -6.02 18.04
N PRO A 408 4.46 -6.01 19.16
CA PRO A 408 5.05 -5.73 20.47
C PRO A 408 6.19 -6.69 20.84
N PHE A 409 6.14 -7.95 20.39
CA PHE A 409 7.23 -8.91 20.58
C PHE A 409 8.48 -8.55 19.77
N PHE A 410 8.29 -7.99 18.57
CA PHE A 410 9.41 -7.46 17.79
C PHE A 410 10.05 -6.29 18.54
N MET A 411 9.24 -5.30 18.94
CA MET A 411 9.74 -4.10 19.63
C MET A 411 10.45 -4.46 20.95
N SER A 412 9.92 -5.41 21.72
CA SER A 412 10.52 -5.83 22.99
C SER A 412 11.84 -6.56 22.82
N MET A 413 11.97 -7.44 21.82
CA MET A 413 13.21 -8.17 21.56
C MET A 413 14.29 -7.30 20.89
N MET A 414 13.90 -6.38 20.01
CA MET A 414 14.83 -5.42 19.44
C MET A 414 15.34 -4.47 20.52
N GLY A 415 14.40 -3.91 21.31
CA GLY A 415 14.65 -3.11 22.49
C GLY A 415 15.76 -2.08 22.30
N GLN A 416 16.68 -2.03 23.26
CA GLN A 416 17.84 -1.14 23.23
C GLN A 416 19.01 -1.67 22.39
N THR A 417 19.02 -2.96 22.03
CA THR A 417 20.24 -3.68 21.66
C THR A 417 20.39 -3.95 20.16
N HIS A 418 19.29 -4.03 19.41
CA HIS A 418 19.33 -4.40 17.99
C HIS A 418 18.86 -3.23 17.12
N PRO A 419 19.60 -2.84 16.05
CA PRO A 419 19.28 -1.66 15.26
C PRO A 419 18.09 -1.87 14.32
N TYR A 420 17.29 -0.81 14.15
CA TYR A 420 16.29 -0.62 13.10
C TYR A 420 15.97 0.87 13.09
N ASP A 421 15.70 1.44 11.91
CA ASP A 421 15.56 2.89 11.77
C ASP A 421 14.08 3.32 11.82
N PHE A 422 13.17 2.44 11.41
CA PHE A 422 11.74 2.69 11.54
C PHE A 422 10.89 1.43 11.70
N LEU A 423 9.66 1.62 12.19
CA LEU A 423 8.63 0.60 12.22
C LEU A 423 7.59 0.87 11.13
N VAL A 424 7.25 -0.15 10.33
CA VAL A 424 6.16 -0.02 9.36
C VAL A 424 4.81 -0.12 10.05
N ALA A 425 3.89 0.78 9.72
CA ALA A 425 2.50 0.74 10.15
C ALA A 425 1.54 0.66 8.94
N HIS A 426 0.60 -0.29 9.00
CA HIS A 426 -0.49 -0.40 8.03
C HIS A 426 -1.80 0.02 8.68
N SER A 427 -2.41 1.09 8.16
CA SER A 427 -3.52 1.80 8.78
C SER A 427 -4.75 1.77 7.87
N TYR A 428 -5.43 0.63 7.84
CA TYR A 428 -6.69 0.48 7.10
C TYR A 428 -7.90 0.60 8.02
N SER A 429 -8.87 1.44 7.64
CA SER A 429 -10.14 1.57 8.37
C SER A 429 -11.13 0.49 7.91
N PHE A 430 -11.43 -0.46 8.79
CA PHE A 430 -12.42 -1.53 8.58
C PHE A 430 -13.73 -1.23 9.32
N PHE A 431 -14.82 -1.83 8.88
CA PHE A 431 -16.10 -1.77 9.59
C PHE A 431 -15.99 -2.43 10.97
N THR A 432 -15.94 -1.63 12.02
CA THR A 432 -16.02 -2.11 13.42
C THR A 432 -17.44 -2.47 13.82
N SER A 433 -18.43 -1.95 13.09
CA SER A 433 -19.86 -2.20 13.22
C SER A 433 -20.51 -2.13 11.84
N THR A 434 -21.75 -2.59 11.69
CA THR A 434 -22.49 -2.44 10.41
C THR A 434 -23.27 -1.14 10.41
N PRO A 435 -22.87 -0.10 9.65
CA PRO A 435 -23.66 1.11 9.52
C PRO A 435 -25.09 0.83 9.02
N PRO A 436 -26.09 1.58 9.52
CA PRO A 436 -27.49 1.36 9.14
C PRO A 436 -27.81 1.79 7.70
N ASN A 437 -27.02 2.70 7.14
CA ASN A 437 -27.18 3.27 5.80
C ASN A 437 -25.90 4.03 5.40
N LYS A 438 -25.90 4.63 4.20
CA LYS A 438 -24.79 5.45 3.68
C LYS A 438 -24.41 6.64 4.57
N ASP A 439 -25.38 7.23 5.29
CA ASP A 439 -25.15 8.36 6.20
C ASP A 439 -24.40 7.90 7.45
N GLY A 440 -24.75 6.73 8.00
CA GLY A 440 -23.99 6.10 9.07
C GLY A 440 -22.61 5.62 8.62
N LEU A 441 -22.46 5.22 7.35
CA LEU A 441 -21.15 4.85 6.78
C LEU A 441 -20.21 6.07 6.74
N HIS A 442 -20.70 7.22 6.29
CA HIS A 442 -19.95 8.47 6.35
C HIS A 442 -19.48 8.75 7.79
N ASP A 443 -20.41 8.77 8.74
CA ASP A 443 -20.12 9.08 10.16
C ASP A 443 -19.08 8.10 10.74
N LEU A 444 -19.21 6.80 10.44
CA LEU A 444 -18.25 5.79 10.85
C LEU A 444 -16.86 6.08 10.28
N MET A 445 -16.77 6.33 8.97
CA MET A 445 -15.50 6.50 8.30
C MET A 445 -14.73 7.72 8.77
N MET A 446 -15.42 8.83 9.03
CA MET A 446 -14.80 10.02 9.61
C MET A 446 -14.26 9.72 11.02
N GLY A 447 -15.05 9.06 11.88
CA GLY A 447 -14.62 8.68 13.23
C GLY A 447 -13.45 7.70 13.27
N LEU A 448 -13.42 6.72 12.35
CA LEU A 448 -12.35 5.73 12.28
C LEU A 448 -10.97 6.32 11.95
N THR A 449 -10.86 7.58 11.52
CA THR A 449 -9.57 8.24 11.28
C THR A 449 -8.80 8.44 12.59
N GLU A 450 -9.48 8.83 13.66
CA GLU A 450 -8.91 8.99 15.00
C GLU A 450 -8.46 7.64 15.58
N ASP A 451 -9.26 6.59 15.40
CA ASP A 451 -8.90 5.23 15.82
C ASP A 451 -7.59 4.75 15.16
N GLN A 452 -7.42 5.05 13.88
CA GLN A 452 -6.21 4.69 13.15
C GLN A 452 -5.00 5.51 13.63
N ALA A 453 -5.15 6.82 13.78
CA ALA A 453 -4.11 7.69 14.31
C ALA A 453 -3.68 7.25 15.72
N SER A 454 -4.65 6.91 16.58
CA SER A 454 -4.41 6.42 17.94
C SER A 454 -3.61 5.11 17.97
N LYS A 455 -3.80 4.19 17.02
CA LYS A 455 -2.99 2.96 16.92
C LYS A 455 -1.53 3.28 16.58
N VAL A 456 -1.30 4.23 15.67
CA VAL A 456 0.05 4.67 15.30
C VAL A 456 0.73 5.38 16.49
N ALA A 457 0.02 6.27 17.17
CA ALA A 457 0.50 6.90 18.41
C ALA A 457 0.83 5.86 19.50
N GLY A 458 -0.02 4.84 19.66
CA GLY A 458 0.20 3.73 20.57
C GLY A 458 1.49 2.96 20.26
N ALA A 459 1.79 2.71 18.98
CA ALA A 459 3.05 2.09 18.58
C ALA A 459 4.26 2.96 18.94
N LYS A 460 4.21 4.30 18.80
CA LYS A 460 5.28 5.20 19.25
C LYS A 460 5.53 5.04 20.77
N SER A 461 4.46 4.97 21.56
CA SER A 461 4.57 4.73 23.01
C SER A 461 5.23 3.39 23.34
N VAL A 462 4.83 2.31 22.65
CA VAL A 462 5.40 0.97 22.88
C VAL A 462 6.87 0.91 22.50
N ILE A 463 7.30 1.61 21.45
CA ILE A 463 8.72 1.76 21.12
C ILE A 463 9.45 2.46 22.27
N SER A 464 8.92 3.56 22.81
CA SER A 464 9.50 4.25 23.97
C SER A 464 9.65 3.32 25.18
N ASP A 465 8.62 2.51 25.49
CA ASP A 465 8.64 1.60 26.62
C ASP A 465 9.76 0.54 26.54
N TYR A 466 10.08 0.05 25.34
CA TYR A 466 11.08 -1.02 25.14
C TYR A 466 12.47 -0.51 24.74
N ALA A 467 12.55 0.50 23.88
CA ALA A 467 13.81 1.08 23.42
C ALA A 467 14.36 2.15 24.38
N GLY A 468 13.52 2.71 25.25
CA GLY A 468 13.84 3.88 26.07
C GLY A 468 13.81 5.18 25.27
N ASP A 469 13.43 6.28 25.93
CA ASP A 469 13.10 7.56 25.30
C ASP A 469 14.17 8.04 24.30
N ARG A 470 15.45 8.03 24.69
CA ARG A 470 16.55 8.51 23.83
C ARG A 470 16.64 7.75 22.50
N ARG A 471 16.43 6.44 22.51
CA ARG A 471 16.52 5.63 21.30
C ARG A 471 15.23 5.70 20.49
N ALA A 472 14.09 5.85 21.18
CA ALA A 472 12.80 6.01 20.52
C ALA A 472 12.73 7.30 19.69
N GLU A 473 13.46 8.35 20.06
CA GLU A 473 13.63 9.57 19.24
C GLU A 473 14.29 9.31 17.88
N ASP A 474 15.14 8.28 17.78
CA ASP A 474 15.84 7.89 16.54
C ASP A 474 15.06 6.82 15.73
N ILE A 475 13.87 6.39 16.19
CA ILE A 475 13.09 5.34 15.56
C ILE A 475 11.76 5.92 15.05
N ASP A 476 11.67 6.03 13.73
CA ASP A 476 10.48 6.54 13.08
C ASP A 476 9.34 5.52 13.01
N ILE A 477 8.14 6.02 12.73
CA ILE A 477 7.04 5.19 12.21
C ILE A 477 6.73 5.62 10.80
N VAL A 478 6.88 4.69 9.86
CA VAL A 478 6.54 4.89 8.45
C VAL A 478 5.19 4.25 8.18
N VAL A 479 4.22 5.04 7.73
CA VAL A 479 2.87 4.54 7.40
C VAL A 479 2.80 4.16 5.93
N SER A 480 3.45 3.06 5.56
CA SER A 480 3.64 2.68 4.15
C SER A 480 2.41 2.07 3.48
N GLU A 481 1.32 1.84 4.24
CA GLU A 481 0.00 1.56 3.70
C GLU A 481 -1.11 2.19 4.55
N TRP A 482 -1.97 3.01 3.95
CA TRP A 482 -3.22 3.44 4.59
C TRP A 482 -4.33 3.70 3.57
N ALA A 483 -5.58 3.43 3.96
CA ALA A 483 -6.79 3.75 3.19
C ALA A 483 -8.05 3.32 3.96
N MET A 484 -9.22 3.71 3.45
CA MET A 484 -10.47 3.03 3.79
C MET A 484 -10.42 1.59 3.26
N ALA A 485 -10.67 0.58 4.09
CA ALA A 485 -10.83 -0.78 3.60
C ALA A 485 -12.19 -0.91 2.90
N THR A 486 -12.22 -1.00 1.57
CA THR A 486 -13.46 -1.12 0.79
C THR A 486 -13.40 -2.20 -0.30
N GLY A 487 -14.54 -2.87 -0.50
CA GLY A 487 -14.74 -3.98 -1.42
C GLY A 487 -16.03 -4.72 -1.07
N LEU A 488 -16.65 -5.39 -2.05
CA LEU A 488 -17.92 -6.13 -1.85
C LEU A 488 -17.84 -7.15 -0.70
N ASN A 489 -16.63 -7.68 -0.42
CA ASN A 489 -16.37 -8.71 0.57
C ASN A 489 -16.02 -8.19 1.99
N ILE A 490 -15.83 -6.88 2.19
CA ILE A 490 -15.47 -6.30 3.50
C ILE A 490 -16.56 -5.42 4.10
N GLY A 491 -17.80 -5.66 3.68
CA GLY A 491 -19.01 -5.15 4.32
C GLY A 491 -19.80 -4.13 3.49
N LEU A 492 -19.19 -3.48 2.49
CA LEU A 492 -19.94 -2.55 1.60
C LEU A 492 -21.05 -3.26 0.84
N GLY A 493 -20.94 -4.55 0.54
CA GLY A 493 -22.03 -5.32 -0.07
C GLY A 493 -23.31 -5.40 0.79
N ARG A 494 -23.26 -4.95 2.05
CA ARG A 494 -24.39 -4.91 2.99
C ARG A 494 -24.99 -3.51 3.15
N ILE A 495 -24.39 -2.48 2.54
CA ILE A 495 -24.80 -1.08 2.63
C ILE A 495 -24.99 -0.56 1.21
N ASP A 496 -26.08 0.17 0.96
CA ASP A 496 -26.30 0.82 -0.32
C ASP A 496 -25.35 2.03 -0.48
N ALA A 497 -24.10 1.74 -0.84
CA ALA A 497 -23.03 2.70 -1.09
C ALA A 497 -22.51 2.51 -2.54
N PRO A 498 -22.15 3.61 -3.22
CA PRO A 498 -21.67 3.52 -4.59
C PRO A 498 -20.35 2.76 -4.67
N LEU A 499 -20.14 2.05 -5.78
CA LEU A 499 -18.90 1.30 -6.05
C LEU A 499 -17.64 2.19 -5.97
N HIS A 500 -17.76 3.46 -6.35
CA HIS A 500 -16.71 4.49 -6.30
C HIS A 500 -16.64 5.24 -4.96
N TYR A 501 -17.23 4.73 -3.88
CA TYR A 501 -17.29 5.39 -2.58
C TYR A 501 -15.92 5.95 -2.13
N THR A 502 -14.85 5.17 -2.23
CA THR A 502 -13.50 5.60 -1.83
C THR A 502 -12.84 6.62 -2.74
N GLN A 503 -13.38 6.86 -3.94
CA GLN A 503 -12.98 7.91 -4.86
C GLN A 503 -13.88 9.15 -4.78
N SER A 504 -14.92 9.10 -3.96
CA SER A 504 -15.88 10.19 -3.78
C SER A 504 -15.37 11.27 -2.83
N LEU A 505 -16.13 12.35 -2.69
CA LEU A 505 -15.85 13.44 -1.76
C LEU A 505 -15.71 12.95 -0.31
N ASP A 506 -16.43 11.92 0.12
CA ASP A 506 -16.19 11.21 1.39
C ASP A 506 -14.77 10.65 1.50
N GLY A 507 -14.29 10.01 0.43
CA GLY A 507 -12.91 9.53 0.35
C GLY A 507 -11.91 10.68 0.47
N ALA A 508 -12.25 11.86 -0.05
CA ALA A 508 -11.42 13.05 0.06
C ALA A 508 -11.40 13.63 1.48
N LEU A 509 -12.56 13.69 2.16
CA LEU A 509 -12.66 14.11 3.57
C LEU A 509 -11.84 13.17 4.47
N TYR A 510 -11.99 11.86 4.28
CA TYR A 510 -11.19 10.88 5.00
C TYR A 510 -9.68 11.05 4.72
N ALA A 511 -9.30 11.22 3.46
CA ALA A 511 -7.90 11.44 3.12
C ALA A 511 -7.34 12.72 3.76
N ALA A 512 -8.11 13.81 3.77
CA ALA A 512 -7.73 15.06 4.42
C ALA A 512 -7.56 14.87 5.95
N LEU A 513 -8.50 14.19 6.61
CA LEU A 513 -8.39 13.87 8.03
C LEU A 513 -7.15 13.02 8.34
N MET A 514 -6.90 11.97 7.57
CA MET A 514 -5.71 11.12 7.75
C MET A 514 -4.40 11.90 7.53
N LEU A 515 -4.31 12.75 6.49
CA LEU A 515 -3.14 13.61 6.26
C LEU A 515 -2.92 14.57 7.43
N ARG A 516 -3.99 15.15 7.99
CA ARG A 516 -3.89 15.94 9.22
C ARG A 516 -3.33 15.10 10.38
N HIS A 517 -3.79 13.87 10.58
CA HIS A 517 -3.26 13.02 11.64
C HIS A 517 -1.77 12.69 11.43
N TRP A 518 -1.33 12.46 10.19
CA TRP A 518 0.08 12.22 9.88
C TRP A 518 0.95 13.43 10.17
N ILE A 519 0.45 14.65 9.92
CA ILE A 519 1.14 15.88 10.34
C ILE A 519 1.20 15.96 11.87
N LYS A 520 0.06 15.80 12.56
CA LYS A 520 -0.02 15.89 14.02
C LYS A 520 0.82 14.86 14.76
N LEU A 521 1.07 13.72 14.12
CA LEU A 521 1.88 12.64 14.67
C LEU A 521 3.34 12.73 14.24
N ASP A 522 3.75 13.73 13.46
CA ASP A 522 5.10 13.84 12.90
C ASP A 522 5.53 12.53 12.23
N ILE A 523 4.75 12.14 11.21
CA ILE A 523 5.04 10.95 10.41
C ILE A 523 5.96 11.38 9.25
N PRO A 524 7.15 10.79 9.11
CA PRO A 524 8.11 11.19 8.09
C PRO A 524 7.72 10.71 6.70
N LEU A 525 6.99 9.59 6.56
CA LEU A 525 6.56 9.05 5.28
C LEU A 525 5.23 8.31 5.43
N ALA A 526 4.28 8.61 4.56
CA ALA A 526 2.96 7.97 4.55
C ALA A 526 2.47 7.73 3.13
N GLU A 527 1.95 6.53 2.86
CA GLU A 527 1.66 6.08 1.50
C GLU A 527 0.26 5.50 1.37
N LYS A 528 -0.61 6.25 0.67
CA LYS A 528 -2.02 5.87 0.52
C LYS A 528 -2.17 4.75 -0.50
N HIS A 529 -2.94 3.72 -0.16
CA HIS A 529 -3.33 2.69 -1.13
C HIS A 529 -4.56 3.13 -1.95
N ALA A 530 -4.63 2.97 -3.28
CA ALA A 530 -3.53 2.67 -4.22
C ALA A 530 -3.18 3.90 -5.09
N LEU A 531 -2.05 3.86 -5.80
CA LEU A 531 -1.69 4.88 -6.79
C LEU A 531 -2.66 4.92 -7.99
N ILE A 532 -2.73 3.81 -8.73
CA ILE A 532 -3.63 3.59 -9.88
C ILE A 532 -4.39 2.28 -9.69
N ASP A 533 -5.52 2.10 -10.36
CA ASP A 533 -6.25 0.83 -10.41
C ASP A 533 -6.56 0.46 -11.86
N ILE A 534 -6.92 -0.79 -12.10
CA ILE A 534 -7.36 -1.27 -13.42
C ILE A 534 -8.82 -0.90 -13.67
N ASN A 535 -9.21 -0.84 -14.94
CA ASN A 535 -10.62 -0.73 -15.30
C ASN A 535 -11.32 -2.09 -15.10
N PRO A 536 -12.25 -2.24 -14.14
CA PRO A 536 -12.87 -3.54 -13.88
C PRO A 536 -13.88 -3.96 -14.96
N GLY A 537 -14.32 -3.03 -15.82
CA GLY A 537 -15.04 -3.36 -17.04
C GLY A 537 -14.17 -4.07 -18.08
N SER A 538 -12.85 -3.97 -17.96
CA SER A 538 -11.88 -4.54 -18.90
C SER A 538 -10.56 -4.87 -18.19
N PRO A 539 -10.58 -5.78 -17.20
CA PRO A 539 -9.36 -6.12 -16.48
C PRO A 539 -8.43 -6.95 -17.37
N PRO A 540 -7.12 -6.98 -17.05
CA PRO A 540 -6.19 -7.90 -17.69
C PRO A 540 -6.64 -9.37 -17.56
N PRO A 541 -6.34 -10.24 -18.53
CA PRO A 541 -6.58 -11.66 -18.41
C PRO A 541 -5.94 -12.24 -17.14
N GLY A 542 -6.69 -13.05 -16.40
CA GLY A 542 -6.26 -13.63 -15.12
C GLY A 542 -6.59 -12.79 -13.89
N TYR A 543 -6.87 -11.49 -14.03
CA TYR A 543 -7.14 -10.65 -12.85
C TYR A 543 -8.55 -10.85 -12.28
N ASP A 544 -8.65 -11.07 -10.96
CA ASP A 544 -9.89 -11.30 -10.22
C ASP A 544 -10.73 -10.01 -10.03
N LYS A 545 -11.74 -9.82 -10.88
CA LYS A 545 -12.69 -8.67 -10.88
C LYS A 545 -13.35 -8.30 -9.55
N PRO A 546 -13.75 -9.21 -8.64
CA PRO A 546 -14.43 -8.88 -7.38
C PRO A 546 -13.53 -8.21 -6.34
N ARG A 547 -12.20 -8.17 -6.56
CA ARG A 547 -11.21 -7.62 -5.62
C ARG A 547 -10.68 -6.23 -6.00
N THR A 548 -11.12 -5.63 -7.11
CA THR A 548 -10.79 -4.24 -7.44
C THR A 548 -11.48 -3.32 -6.45
N ALA A 549 -10.72 -2.76 -5.53
CA ALA A 549 -11.18 -1.68 -4.67
C ALA A 549 -10.90 -0.36 -5.39
N TYR A 550 -11.94 0.41 -5.71
CA TYR A 550 -11.84 1.72 -6.36
C TYR A 550 -11.27 2.78 -5.40
N GLN A 551 -10.04 2.57 -4.96
CA GLN A 551 -9.35 3.37 -3.95
C GLN A 551 -8.24 4.20 -4.56
N ALA A 552 -7.96 4.00 -5.85
CA ALA A 552 -6.85 4.65 -6.50
C ALA A 552 -7.00 6.17 -6.55
N VAL A 553 -5.89 6.87 -6.29
CA VAL A 553 -5.82 8.33 -6.41
C VAL A 553 -5.97 8.76 -7.87
N ILE A 554 -5.41 7.99 -8.81
CA ILE A 554 -5.51 8.21 -10.25
C ILE A 554 -6.30 7.07 -10.90
N GLY A 555 -7.27 7.41 -11.74
CA GLY A 555 -8.07 6.44 -12.48
C GLY A 555 -7.26 5.63 -13.51
N PRO A 556 -7.82 4.54 -14.06
CA PRO A 556 -7.13 3.72 -15.05
C PRO A 556 -6.81 4.47 -16.36
N ALA A 557 -5.88 3.91 -17.12
CA ALA A 557 -5.69 4.23 -18.53
C ALA A 557 -7.00 4.07 -19.34
N PRO A 558 -7.19 4.82 -20.44
CA PRO A 558 -6.27 5.80 -21.02
C PRO A 558 -6.45 7.23 -20.49
N CYS A 559 -7.42 7.48 -19.61
CA CYS A 559 -7.83 8.84 -19.27
C CYS A 559 -7.24 9.36 -17.94
N TYR A 560 -6.83 8.48 -17.02
CA TYR A 560 -6.16 8.87 -15.76
C TYR A 560 -6.89 9.96 -14.97
N VAL A 561 -8.22 9.80 -14.79
CA VAL A 561 -9.06 10.78 -14.10
C VAL A 561 -8.64 10.91 -12.64
N LEU A 562 -8.45 12.13 -12.14
CA LEU A 562 -8.14 12.38 -10.73
C LEU A 562 -9.37 12.12 -9.87
N SER A 563 -9.22 11.29 -8.84
CA SER A 563 -10.25 11.08 -7.84
C SER A 563 -10.35 12.28 -6.88
N ALA A 564 -11.43 12.36 -6.11
CA ALA A 564 -11.55 13.40 -5.08
C ALA A 564 -10.43 13.32 -4.01
N PRO A 565 -9.98 12.13 -3.54
CA PRO A 565 -8.77 12.03 -2.70
C PRO A 565 -7.52 12.65 -3.32
N ALA A 566 -7.30 12.53 -4.63
CA ALA A 566 -6.14 13.16 -5.28
C ALA A 566 -6.21 14.69 -5.24
N LEU A 567 -7.42 15.25 -5.26
CA LEU A 567 -7.62 16.69 -5.08
C LEU A 567 -7.39 17.12 -3.62
N ALA A 568 -7.73 16.29 -2.63
CA ALA A 568 -7.37 16.55 -1.23
C ALA A 568 -5.84 16.55 -1.03
N PHE A 569 -5.12 15.59 -1.63
CA PHE A 569 -3.65 15.59 -1.64
C PHE A 569 -3.09 16.88 -2.22
N ARG A 570 -3.64 17.36 -3.34
CA ARG A 570 -3.25 18.64 -3.94
C ARG A 570 -3.44 19.81 -2.97
N MET A 571 -4.55 19.86 -2.23
CA MET A 571 -4.79 20.94 -1.28
C MET A 571 -3.73 20.98 -0.18
N TYR A 572 -3.32 19.83 0.34
CA TYR A 572 -2.26 19.75 1.35
C TYR A 572 -0.90 20.11 0.76
N SER A 573 -0.49 19.43 -0.31
CA SER A 573 0.85 19.53 -0.88
C SER A 573 1.16 20.86 -1.56
N THR A 574 0.15 21.61 -2.03
CA THR A 574 0.38 22.84 -2.83
C THR A 574 -0.14 24.11 -2.20
N LEU A 575 -1.01 24.04 -1.19
CA LEU A 575 -1.63 25.23 -0.59
C LEU A 575 -1.28 25.42 0.89
N LEU A 576 -0.69 24.43 1.55
CA LEU A 576 -0.17 24.59 2.91
C LEU A 576 1.29 25.03 2.91
N GLY A 577 1.71 25.61 4.03
CA GLY A 577 3.11 25.89 4.31
C GLY A 577 3.84 24.69 4.91
N SER A 578 5.13 24.85 5.13
CA SER A 578 6.04 23.80 5.61
C SER A 578 6.09 23.66 7.12
N GLU A 579 5.61 24.64 7.89
CA GLU A 579 5.61 24.63 9.36
C GLU A 579 4.19 24.62 9.89
N GLU A 580 3.83 23.65 10.73
CA GLU A 580 2.54 23.63 11.40
C GLU A 580 2.48 24.68 12.52
N VAL A 581 1.34 25.38 12.64
CA VAL A 581 1.04 26.27 13.77
C VAL A 581 -0.26 25.85 14.46
N THR A 582 -0.48 26.37 15.67
CA THR A 582 -1.64 25.97 16.47
C THR A 582 -2.95 26.45 15.84
N SER A 583 -3.93 25.54 15.70
CA SER A 583 -5.29 25.87 15.31
C SER A 583 -6.33 25.10 16.14
N SER A 584 -7.49 25.71 16.37
CA SER A 584 -8.59 25.09 17.11
C SER A 584 -9.96 25.62 16.67
N VAL A 585 -11.03 24.94 17.11
CA VAL A 585 -12.41 25.38 16.87
C VAL A 585 -13.12 25.53 18.22
N ILE A 586 -13.71 26.69 18.47
CA ILE A 586 -14.54 26.99 19.65
C ILE A 586 -16.00 26.96 19.23
N GLY A 587 -16.87 26.33 20.03
CA GLY A 587 -18.29 26.23 19.72
C GLY A 587 -18.55 25.44 18.44
N ASN A 588 -17.76 24.38 18.22
CA ASN A 588 -17.87 23.50 17.07
C ASN A 588 -19.23 22.77 17.11
N PRO A 589 -20.11 22.94 16.09
CA PRO A 589 -21.32 22.14 16.05
C PRO A 589 -20.93 20.68 15.89
N GLY A 590 -21.65 19.79 16.58
CA GLY A 590 -21.42 18.37 16.50
C GLY A 590 -22.74 17.63 16.34
N ARG A 591 -22.64 16.38 15.92
CA ARG A 591 -23.78 15.48 15.78
C ARG A 591 -23.48 14.11 16.33
N GLN A 592 -24.53 13.45 16.78
CA GLN A 592 -24.44 12.09 17.30
C GLN A 592 -24.37 11.10 16.13
N THR A 593 -23.39 10.21 16.18
CA THR A 593 -23.25 9.09 15.24
C THR A 593 -24.19 7.96 15.65
N PHE A 594 -24.38 6.97 14.78
CA PHE A 594 -25.17 5.77 15.12
C PHE A 594 -24.51 4.91 16.21
N LEU A 595 -23.24 5.16 16.53
CA LEU A 595 -22.51 4.52 17.64
C LEU A 595 -22.70 5.28 18.97
N GLY A 596 -23.42 6.40 18.98
CA GLY A 596 -23.61 7.25 20.16
C GLY A 596 -22.39 8.14 20.49
N GLU A 597 -21.47 8.27 19.54
CA GLU A 597 -20.30 9.16 19.64
C GLU A 597 -20.65 10.55 19.10
N SER A 598 -19.91 11.57 19.49
CA SER A 598 -20.05 12.91 18.93
C SER A 598 -19.04 13.12 17.81
N LEU A 599 -19.52 13.40 16.60
CA LEU A 599 -18.69 13.84 15.48
C LEU A 599 -18.81 15.36 15.35
N GLU A 600 -17.71 16.07 15.59
CA GLU A 600 -17.65 17.53 15.39
C GLU A 600 -17.66 17.88 13.89
N ALA A 601 -18.18 19.04 13.50
CA ALA A 601 -18.31 19.40 12.09
C ALA A 601 -16.99 19.91 11.49
N LEU A 602 -16.29 20.81 12.18
CA LEU A 602 -15.07 21.43 11.66
C LEU A 602 -13.81 20.81 12.25
N VAL A 603 -12.87 20.43 11.40
CA VAL A 603 -11.53 19.99 11.80
C VAL A 603 -10.50 20.88 11.10
N THR A 604 -9.48 21.35 11.83
CA THR A 604 -8.55 22.37 11.30
C THR A 604 -7.09 21.94 11.37
N ILE A 605 -6.31 22.49 10.45
CA ILE A 605 -4.86 22.57 10.49
C ILE A 605 -4.44 23.94 9.96
N ALA A 606 -3.44 24.57 10.57
CA ALA A 606 -2.88 25.82 10.11
C ALA A 606 -1.38 25.69 9.95
N THR A 607 -0.83 26.41 8.98
CA THR A 607 0.59 26.32 8.60
C THR A 607 1.12 27.67 8.17
N THR A 608 2.41 27.90 8.38
CA THR A 608 3.14 29.04 7.83
C THR A 608 4.21 28.56 6.86
N ASP A 609 4.60 29.41 5.91
CA ASP A 609 5.73 29.17 5.00
C ASP A 609 6.87 30.20 5.19
N ASP A 610 7.99 29.98 4.51
CA ASP A 610 9.17 30.85 4.57
C ASP A 610 8.91 32.26 4.01
N ALA A 611 7.85 32.44 3.22
CA ALA A 611 7.39 33.74 2.75
C ALA A 611 6.54 34.47 3.80
N GLY A 612 6.30 33.85 4.96
CA GLY A 612 5.48 34.40 6.03
C GLY A 612 3.99 34.37 5.72
N ASP A 613 3.54 33.60 4.73
CA ASP A 613 2.11 33.41 4.48
C ASP A 613 1.51 32.46 5.52
N LEU A 614 0.25 32.70 5.88
CA LEU A 614 -0.54 31.82 6.75
C LEU A 614 -1.58 31.06 5.92
N SER A 615 -1.56 29.74 5.95
CA SER A 615 -2.57 28.87 5.36
C SER A 615 -3.39 28.18 6.45
N LEU A 616 -4.69 28.42 6.46
CA LEU A 616 -5.67 27.72 7.31
C LEU A 616 -6.48 26.74 6.46
N LEU A 617 -6.34 25.45 6.73
CA LEU A 617 -7.20 24.41 6.18
C LEU A 617 -8.29 24.01 7.18
N VAL A 618 -9.53 23.98 6.70
CA VAL A 618 -10.72 23.58 7.44
C VAL A 618 -11.45 22.49 6.67
N ILE A 619 -11.63 21.34 7.30
CA ILE A 619 -12.44 20.23 6.84
C ILE A 619 -13.81 20.39 7.50
N ASN A 620 -14.87 20.56 6.71
CA ASN A 620 -16.23 20.40 7.20
C ASN A 620 -16.67 18.95 6.92
N GLN A 621 -16.54 18.10 7.93
CA GLN A 621 -16.97 16.70 7.87
C GLN A 621 -18.46 16.52 8.13
N ASP A 622 -19.26 17.59 8.30
CA ASP A 622 -20.71 17.44 8.31
C ASP A 622 -21.24 17.24 6.89
N ARG A 623 -21.90 16.11 6.66
CA ARG A 623 -22.44 15.73 5.35
C ARG A 623 -23.54 16.64 4.80
N ALA A 624 -24.20 17.48 5.61
CA ALA A 624 -25.40 18.21 5.20
C ALA A 624 -25.43 19.69 5.60
N SER A 625 -24.62 20.12 6.56
CA SER A 625 -24.72 21.44 7.17
C SER A 625 -23.50 22.31 6.84
N ASP A 626 -23.76 23.46 6.22
CA ASP A 626 -22.79 24.54 6.16
C ASP A 626 -22.51 25.07 7.57
N VAL A 627 -21.25 25.38 7.88
CA VAL A 627 -20.88 26.01 9.15
C VAL A 627 -20.34 27.41 8.89
N ARG A 628 -20.97 28.41 9.51
CA ARG A 628 -20.46 29.78 9.53
C ARG A 628 -19.59 29.97 10.76
N ALA A 629 -18.31 30.29 10.58
CA ALA A 629 -17.40 30.56 11.70
C ALA A 629 -16.74 31.93 11.55
N ALA A 630 -16.47 32.58 12.69
CA ALA A 630 -15.54 33.70 12.73
C ALA A 630 -14.11 33.16 12.78
N ILE A 631 -13.20 33.71 11.98
CA ILE A 631 -11.80 33.28 11.90
C ILE A 631 -10.95 34.33 12.63
N ARG A 632 -10.21 33.89 13.63
CA ARG A 632 -9.27 34.70 14.40
C ARG A 632 -7.87 34.19 14.13
N THR A 633 -6.96 35.11 13.84
CA THR A 633 -5.60 34.82 13.39
C THR A 633 -4.62 35.62 14.22
N GLU A 634 -4.32 35.14 15.43
CA GLU A 634 -3.35 35.79 16.31
C GLU A 634 -1.97 35.80 15.62
N GLY A 635 -1.37 36.98 15.46
CA GLY A 635 -0.14 37.19 14.69
C GLY A 635 -0.36 37.61 13.23
N PHE A 636 -1.60 37.64 12.76
CA PHE A 636 -2.00 38.11 11.42
C PHE A 636 -3.24 39.00 11.55
N ASP A 637 -3.12 40.10 12.29
CA ASP A 637 -4.26 40.95 12.68
C ASP A 637 -4.61 42.06 11.66
N GLU A 638 -3.65 42.40 10.80
CA GLU A 638 -3.79 43.45 9.81
C GLU A 638 -4.65 43.03 8.61
N GLU A 639 -5.17 44.02 7.86
CA GLU A 639 -5.91 43.76 6.64
C GLU A 639 -5.00 43.13 5.57
N ARG A 640 -5.47 42.06 4.94
CA ARG A 640 -4.73 41.27 3.93
C ARG A 640 -5.63 40.86 2.77
N ASN A 641 -5.01 40.62 1.63
CA ASN A 641 -5.63 39.82 0.59
C ASN A 641 -5.58 38.36 1.01
N ALA A 642 -6.67 37.64 0.79
CA ALA A 642 -6.67 36.20 0.96
C ALA A 642 -7.31 35.52 -0.25
N THR A 643 -6.98 34.26 -0.41
CA THR A 643 -7.60 33.40 -1.40
C THR A 643 -8.08 32.14 -0.70
N ALA A 644 -9.32 31.75 -0.99
CA ALA A 644 -9.90 30.51 -0.51
C ALA A 644 -10.00 29.50 -1.66
N TRP A 645 -9.51 28.29 -1.43
CA TRP A 645 -9.72 27.14 -2.32
C TRP A 645 -10.62 26.15 -1.62
N THR A 646 -11.75 25.79 -2.24
CA THR A 646 -12.73 24.87 -1.68
C THR A 646 -12.88 23.65 -2.57
N LEU A 647 -12.52 22.47 -2.06
CA LEU A 647 -12.85 21.19 -2.67
C LEU A 647 -14.27 20.79 -2.28
N ASN A 648 -15.16 20.71 -3.26
CA ASN A 648 -16.55 20.31 -3.04
C ASN A 648 -17.18 19.67 -4.31
N GLY A 649 -18.43 19.22 -4.19
CA GLY A 649 -19.24 18.68 -5.28
C GLY A 649 -20.74 18.76 -4.93
N PRO A 650 -21.63 18.18 -5.75
CA PRO A 650 -23.08 18.22 -5.53
C PRO A 650 -23.56 17.40 -4.30
N GLY A 651 -22.68 16.65 -3.65
CA GLY A 651 -22.93 15.93 -2.40
C GLY A 651 -21.72 15.09 -1.98
N TYR A 652 -21.72 14.64 -0.73
CA TYR A 652 -20.60 13.91 -0.12
C TYR A 652 -20.25 12.57 -0.82
N LEU A 653 -21.15 12.00 -1.62
CA LEU A 653 -20.90 10.79 -2.44
C LEU A 653 -20.55 11.08 -3.91
N ALA A 654 -20.43 12.35 -4.31
CA ALA A 654 -20.03 12.71 -5.67
C ALA A 654 -18.60 12.24 -5.95
N TYR A 655 -18.33 11.81 -7.18
CA TYR A 655 -17.03 11.31 -7.61
C TYR A 655 -16.75 11.68 -9.07
N ASN A 656 -15.46 11.75 -9.42
CA ASN A 656 -15.02 12.02 -10.78
C ASN A 656 -14.98 10.75 -11.62
N SER A 657 -15.43 10.83 -12.87
CA SER A 657 -15.43 9.73 -13.84
C SER A 657 -14.99 10.23 -15.21
N VAL A 658 -14.74 9.33 -16.16
CA VAL A 658 -14.41 9.74 -17.55
C VAL A 658 -15.49 10.63 -18.17
N ARG A 659 -16.77 10.40 -17.82
CA ARG A 659 -17.90 11.19 -18.33
C ARG A 659 -18.07 12.54 -17.62
N LYS A 660 -17.69 12.60 -16.35
CA LYS A 660 -17.82 13.76 -15.47
C LYS A 660 -16.52 13.92 -14.68
N PRO A 661 -15.44 14.40 -15.32
CA PRO A 661 -14.10 14.38 -14.73
C PRO A 661 -13.89 15.44 -13.64
N ASN A 662 -14.83 16.39 -13.50
CA ASN A 662 -14.79 17.50 -12.56
C ASN A 662 -16.12 17.64 -11.79
N GLU A 663 -16.81 16.53 -11.48
CA GLU A 663 -18.03 16.57 -10.63
C GLU A 663 -17.67 17.00 -9.20
N VAL A 664 -16.48 16.61 -8.75
CA VAL A 664 -15.79 17.12 -7.57
C VAL A 664 -14.57 17.89 -8.03
N ALA A 665 -14.46 19.15 -7.62
CA ALA A 665 -13.44 20.07 -8.08
C ALA A 665 -13.01 21.03 -6.97
N ILE A 666 -11.87 21.70 -7.18
CA ILE A 666 -11.38 22.78 -6.33
C ILE A 666 -11.82 24.10 -6.97
N GLU A 667 -12.59 24.89 -6.22
CA GLU A 667 -13.01 26.24 -6.62
C GLU A 667 -12.18 27.29 -5.87
N GLU A 668 -11.70 28.30 -6.59
CA GLU A 668 -10.91 29.40 -6.05
C GLU A 668 -11.78 30.65 -5.89
N THR A 669 -11.67 31.30 -4.73
CA THR A 669 -12.40 32.53 -4.42
C THR A 669 -11.44 33.54 -3.83
N ALA A 670 -11.29 34.69 -4.50
CA ALA A 670 -10.61 35.84 -3.94
C ALA A 670 -11.45 36.43 -2.81
N LEU A 671 -10.81 36.64 -1.65
CA LEU A 671 -11.42 37.26 -0.49
C LEU A 671 -10.87 38.68 -0.33
N THR A 672 -11.77 39.65 -0.28
CA THR A 672 -11.43 41.07 -0.08
C THR A 672 -11.79 41.50 1.33
N SER A 673 -11.11 42.55 1.83
CA SER A 673 -11.38 43.14 3.15
C SER A 673 -11.15 42.18 4.33
N VAL A 674 -10.24 41.21 4.18
CA VAL A 674 -9.95 40.20 5.21
C VAL A 674 -9.12 40.83 6.31
N ARG A 675 -9.66 40.82 7.53
CA ARG A 675 -9.04 41.31 8.76
C ARG A 675 -9.37 40.36 9.90
N GLU A 676 -8.70 40.50 11.03
CA GLU A 676 -8.98 39.71 12.23
C GLU A 676 -10.51 39.62 12.53
N GLY A 677 -11.01 38.40 12.74
CA GLY A 677 -12.42 38.17 13.09
C GLY A 677 -13.38 38.12 11.91
N PHE A 678 -12.90 38.06 10.66
CA PHE A 678 -13.75 37.89 9.47
C PHE A 678 -14.54 36.57 9.51
N ARG A 679 -15.67 36.50 8.80
CA ARG A 679 -16.53 35.31 8.80
C ARG A 679 -16.46 34.54 7.51
N TYR A 680 -16.25 33.23 7.59
CA TYR A 680 -16.34 32.36 6.42
C TYR A 680 -17.47 31.33 6.59
N LYS A 681 -18.11 30.97 5.47
CA LYS A 681 -19.09 29.88 5.42
C LYS A 681 -18.41 28.66 4.81
N PHE A 682 -18.05 27.70 5.65
CA PHE A 682 -17.52 26.41 5.22
C PHE A 682 -18.68 25.54 4.72
N PRO A 683 -18.76 25.22 3.42
CA PRO A 683 -19.84 24.40 2.91
C PRO A 683 -19.87 23.01 3.57
N ALA A 684 -21.02 22.36 3.62
CA ALA A 684 -21.11 20.95 4.01
C ALA A 684 -20.13 20.09 3.19
N HIS A 685 -19.63 18.99 3.79
CA HIS A 685 -18.79 17.97 3.16
C HIS A 685 -17.65 18.52 2.29
N SER A 686 -16.90 19.51 2.81
CA SER A 686 -15.90 20.23 2.04
C SER A 686 -14.53 20.27 2.72
N VAL A 687 -13.49 20.49 1.92
CA VAL A 687 -12.16 20.89 2.40
C VAL A 687 -11.91 22.29 1.88
N THR A 688 -11.58 23.24 2.76
CA THR A 688 -11.30 24.64 2.38
C THR A 688 -9.91 25.03 2.88
N VAL A 689 -9.05 25.58 2.03
CA VAL A 689 -7.82 26.27 2.43
C VAL A 689 -8.02 27.76 2.23
N ILE A 690 -7.75 28.57 3.24
CA ILE A 690 -7.68 30.03 3.15
C ILE A 690 -6.21 30.42 3.35
N LYS A 691 -5.58 30.99 2.32
CA LYS A 691 -4.21 31.52 2.40
C LYS A 691 -4.24 33.03 2.52
N LEU A 692 -3.69 33.53 3.63
CA LEU A 692 -3.45 34.94 3.93
C LEU A 692 -1.99 35.24 3.58
N ARG A 693 -1.77 36.15 2.63
CA ARG A 693 -0.41 36.47 2.21
C ARG A 693 0.24 37.50 3.12
N GLN A 694 1.56 37.42 3.34
CA GLN A 694 2.27 38.41 4.14
C GLN A 694 2.24 39.79 3.49
N ASP A 695 2.39 39.83 2.15
CA ASP A 695 2.34 41.07 1.37
C ASP A 695 0.91 41.64 1.32
N ALA A 696 0.74 42.85 1.87
CA ALA A 696 -0.44 43.67 1.59
C ALA A 696 -0.49 43.98 0.08
N ALA A 697 -1.70 43.99 -0.49
CA ALA A 697 -1.92 44.42 -1.88
C ALA A 697 -1.11 45.71 -2.17
N GLN A 698 -0.18 45.67 -3.13
CA GLN A 698 0.30 46.90 -3.76
C GLN A 698 -0.75 47.44 -4.72
#